data_AF-B4KFK0-F1
#
_entry.id   AF-B4KFK0-F1
#
_cell.length_a   1.000
_cell.length_b   1.000
_cell.length_c   1.000
_cell.angle_alpha   90.00
_cell.angle_beta   90.00
_cell.angle_gamma   90.00
#
_symmetry.space_group_name_H-M   'P 1'
#
loop_
_entity.id
_entity.type
_entity.pdbx_description
1 polymer ?
#
loop_
_entity_poly.entity_id
_entity_poly.type
_entity_poly.pdbx_seq_one_letter_code
_entity_poly.pdbx_strand_id
1 'polypeptide(L)'
;MPANLRPDTNGNTAEDWYAFELLCGKLSSSASLPMSPEAPLASAACSSVAFVQNMPSDNHLHHHHLGLSGGLSPHHHHLLDNSCGNTGITVTEHHHGIDLTTTLRSELAALSYKKERLTAELAEVRSALCGRESDVENLRAQAARQTALIASLQSRLQAAEQREHAVQTRCDATIETLQREKRCSDERNKELVCKLQHVEAHAASEESHKEQAKAQYHELLRRLSACLGLDENVHASAECVVSRVEELVIELQRAKAKVTSTCETLSSCENELLNLKSLANIEKQRLSAQLDGAGNHNHELEGRCRQYERDLQIQRDRLTESEINGEKLKEELRGFESRCHRLQNNLDRIQGDRLQFLRNLSHLVNVPEPCETLIKDKLRELLGENQALQAQLHSLRDQLSSEHEKLKESRESAECRLRSSEAEKCELAERLEKCHEEIHTLRKDHMGLSEYLQRLANALNWSECTAPPALGADTNIMAESLLERAERLAAHCDHDLEKSCCDHHHQHHHHHHAGQGKLRRERSCHDLPIKESSSVYNLQRRVRVLREQVQRRDLHLELLRRKLAIIEDGARGKCMLQGERDDAVCRAKKAAKQVDKLSAQLADARTQIAEVKAQLAEAVEYKITALERARKIDELSTQICDLEDEKTRLLSQLNAMKERMKSACESNQNRRCRDEALINSLRDDVSRLSAQLSDTNQRLSHLQSFRTSVARTLHLRDLPETDLLHRLQALCSAHQEFTLLSKRYETASPVGDHPCPRFDDPVPPSSHCRPPRDLSPESMHRHTTTGSGHHHDHAHSHGHTHSTLHGRHQRQRSKSRDKRLHDECFDSDVHRLHHGCKDPLLSNNSAGSCDEDYDFKSKYI
;
A
#
# COMPACT_ATOMS: atom_id res chain seq x y z
N MET A 1 -89.73 -1.70 56.35
CA MET A 1 -89.25 -3.06 56.70
C MET A 1 -90.19 -4.06 56.05
N PRO A 2 -89.72 -5.14 55.40
CA PRO A 2 -88.35 -5.59 55.09
C PRO A 2 -88.12 -5.66 53.56
N ALA A 3 -86.98 -6.04 52.97
CA ALA A 3 -85.58 -6.17 53.39
C ALA A 3 -84.74 -6.35 52.11
N ASN A 4 -83.50 -5.83 52.16
CA ASN A 4 -82.25 -6.32 51.57
C ASN A 4 -82.29 -7.22 50.32
N LEU A 5 -81.44 -6.88 49.34
CA LEU A 5 -80.22 -7.67 49.07
C LEU A 5 -79.20 -6.86 48.23
N ARG A 6 -77.97 -6.84 48.75
CA ARG A 6 -76.70 -6.57 48.04
C ARG A 6 -76.43 -7.68 47.01
N PRO A 7 -75.50 -7.47 46.06
CA PRO A 7 -74.19 -8.11 46.24
C PRO A 7 -72.98 -7.22 45.88
N ASP A 8 -71.90 -7.41 46.65
CA ASP A 8 -70.53 -7.09 46.25
C ASP A 8 -70.01 -8.19 45.31
N THR A 9 -69.28 -7.81 44.24
CA THR A 9 -67.92 -8.28 43.87
C THR A 9 -67.63 -8.10 42.37
N ASN A 10 -66.38 -7.72 42.10
CA ASN A 10 -65.75 -7.48 40.81
C ASN A 10 -66.03 -8.56 39.76
N GLY A 11 -66.52 -8.16 38.58
CA GLY A 11 -66.58 -9.00 37.40
C GLY A 11 -66.97 -8.19 36.18
N ASN A 12 -65.97 -7.76 35.40
CA ASN A 12 -66.21 -7.20 34.06
C ASN A 12 -66.95 -8.24 33.22
N THR A 13 -68.19 -7.94 32.82
CA THR A 13 -68.93 -8.73 31.83
C THR A 13 -68.69 -8.18 30.42
N ALA A 14 -68.91 -9.03 29.41
CA ALA A 14 -68.71 -8.68 28.00
C ALA A 14 -69.65 -7.57 27.49
N GLU A 15 -70.71 -7.24 28.23
CA GLU A 15 -71.66 -6.17 27.90
C GLU A 15 -71.09 -4.77 28.22
N ASP A 16 -70.16 -4.65 29.17
CA ASP A 16 -69.53 -3.37 29.52
C ASP A 16 -68.52 -2.90 28.46
N TRP A 17 -67.98 -3.81 27.64
CA TRP A 17 -67.14 -3.46 26.48
C TRP A 17 -67.96 -2.95 25.30
N TYR A 18 -69.20 -3.42 25.14
CA TYR A 18 -70.11 -2.97 24.08
C TYR A 18 -70.64 -1.55 24.34
N ALA A 19 -70.80 -1.16 25.61
CA ALA A 19 -71.15 0.20 26.01
C ALA A 19 -69.99 1.20 25.83
N PHE A 20 -68.73 0.76 25.92
CA PHE A 20 -67.56 1.60 25.71
C PHE A 20 -67.28 1.86 24.21
N GLU A 21 -67.54 0.87 23.33
CA GLU A 21 -67.53 1.07 21.87
C GLU A 21 -68.66 2.00 21.38
N LEU A 22 -69.84 1.95 22.00
CA LEU A 22 -70.97 2.82 21.62
C LEU A 22 -70.79 4.30 22.01
N LEU A 23 -69.96 4.61 23.02
CA LEU A 23 -69.73 5.97 23.52
C LEU A 23 -68.50 6.64 22.89
N CYS A 24 -67.49 5.89 22.46
CA CYS A 24 -66.34 6.44 21.72
C CYS A 24 -66.54 6.50 20.20
N GLY A 25 -67.53 5.80 19.63
CA GLY A 25 -67.85 5.83 18.21
C GLY A 25 -68.67 7.03 17.71
N LYS A 26 -69.04 7.99 18.57
CA LYS A 26 -69.98 9.10 18.24
C LYS A 26 -69.37 10.50 18.09
N LEU A 27 -68.05 10.63 17.96
CA LEU A 27 -67.40 11.90 17.57
C LEU A 27 -66.61 11.74 16.25
N SER A 28 -67.31 11.44 15.15
CA SER A 28 -66.93 11.87 13.79
C SER A 28 -67.91 11.33 12.75
N SER A 29 -69.09 11.91 12.68
CA SER A 29 -69.89 11.85 11.45
C SER A 29 -70.78 13.09 11.37
N SER A 30 -70.48 13.97 10.43
CA SER A 30 -71.42 14.98 9.96
C SER A 30 -71.50 14.92 8.44
N ALA A 31 -72.62 14.33 8.01
CA ALA A 31 -73.42 14.67 6.83
C ALA A 31 -72.77 14.62 5.44
N SER A 32 -73.12 13.56 4.70
CA SER A 32 -73.21 13.54 3.25
C SER A 32 -74.56 14.08 2.77
N LEU A 33 -74.58 14.94 1.74
CA LEU A 33 -75.49 14.99 0.57
C LEU A 33 -75.26 16.32 -0.20
N PRO A 34 -75.54 16.42 -1.51
CA PRO A 34 -75.14 15.60 -2.66
C PRO A 34 -74.33 16.42 -3.70
N MET A 35 -73.69 15.71 -4.64
CA MET A 35 -72.86 16.27 -5.72
C MET A 35 -73.66 16.84 -6.90
N SER A 36 -73.24 18.00 -7.39
CA SER A 36 -73.14 18.37 -8.82
C SER A 36 -72.41 19.72 -8.98
N PRO A 37 -71.83 20.01 -10.16
CA PRO A 37 -70.39 20.31 -10.29
C PRO A 37 -70.09 21.75 -10.68
N GLU A 38 -68.89 22.27 -10.35
CA GLU A 38 -68.15 23.20 -11.23
C GLU A 38 -66.73 23.53 -10.72
N ALA A 39 -65.79 23.46 -11.67
CA ALA A 39 -64.56 24.24 -11.87
C ALA A 39 -63.50 24.42 -10.75
N PRO A 40 -62.21 24.15 -11.05
CA PRO A 40 -61.09 24.72 -10.34
C PRO A 40 -60.36 25.78 -11.19
N LEU A 41 -60.07 26.94 -10.59
CA LEU A 41 -59.04 27.85 -11.07
C LEU A 41 -58.27 28.47 -9.89
N ALA A 42 -56.94 28.35 -10.02
CA ALA A 42 -55.89 29.28 -9.59
C ALA A 42 -55.60 29.45 -8.08
N SER A 43 -54.36 29.55 -7.61
CA SER A 43 -53.04 29.50 -8.25
C SER A 43 -51.90 29.58 -7.22
N ALA A 44 -50.73 29.06 -7.61
CA ALA A 44 -49.37 29.59 -7.39
C ALA A 44 -48.78 29.45 -5.97
N ALA A 45 -47.49 29.15 -5.76
CA ALA A 45 -46.27 28.98 -6.58
C ALA A 45 -45.33 28.04 -5.78
N CYS A 46 -44.25 27.39 -6.23
CA CYS A 46 -43.14 27.56 -7.19
C CYS A 46 -42.54 26.14 -7.40
N SER A 47 -41.73 25.73 -8.38
CA SER A 47 -41.28 26.21 -9.69
C SER A 47 -40.66 24.97 -10.36
N SER A 48 -41.13 24.61 -11.55
CA SER A 48 -40.55 23.58 -12.43
C SER A 48 -40.11 24.24 -13.73
N VAL A 49 -38.94 23.85 -14.25
CA VAL A 49 -38.45 24.29 -15.57
C VAL A 49 -38.74 23.19 -16.59
N ALA A 50 -39.49 23.58 -17.62
CA ALA A 50 -39.95 22.78 -18.73
C ALA A 50 -38.87 22.59 -19.82
N PHE A 51 -38.96 21.49 -20.56
CA PHE A 51 -38.39 21.36 -21.90
C PHE A 51 -39.53 21.03 -22.88
N VAL A 52 -39.70 21.87 -23.89
CA VAL A 52 -40.78 21.83 -24.88
C VAL A 52 -40.35 21.08 -26.13
N GLN A 53 -41.22 20.18 -26.59
CA GLN A 53 -41.30 19.59 -27.93
C GLN A 53 -42.24 20.43 -28.81
N ASN A 54 -41.81 20.75 -30.03
CA ASN A 54 -42.59 21.13 -31.22
C ASN A 54 -41.56 21.45 -32.33
N MET A 55 -41.59 21.01 -33.60
CA MET A 55 -42.63 20.65 -34.60
C MET A 55 -41.94 19.86 -35.76
N PRO A 56 -42.56 19.60 -36.93
CA PRO A 56 -43.61 18.62 -37.22
C PRO A 56 -43.18 17.58 -38.29
N SER A 57 -43.92 16.47 -38.36
CA SER A 57 -43.89 15.53 -39.49
C SER A 57 -45.06 15.83 -40.41
N ASP A 58 -44.81 15.98 -41.71
CA ASP A 58 -45.56 15.33 -42.81
C ASP A 58 -45.08 15.82 -44.18
N ASN A 59 -44.54 14.88 -44.96
CA ASN A 59 -44.87 14.75 -46.38
C ASN A 59 -44.45 13.36 -46.88
N HIS A 60 -45.46 12.62 -47.35
CA HIS A 60 -45.34 11.40 -48.14
C HIS A 60 -44.32 11.51 -49.27
N LEU A 61 -43.58 10.43 -49.57
CA LEU A 61 -43.70 9.69 -50.85
C LEU A 61 -42.70 8.52 -50.94
N HIS A 62 -43.29 7.34 -51.14
CA HIS A 62 -42.84 6.17 -51.90
C HIS A 62 -41.36 5.75 -51.99
N HIS A 63 -41.13 4.52 -51.52
CA HIS A 63 -40.21 3.55 -52.12
C HIS A 63 -40.29 3.55 -53.66
N HIS A 64 -39.13 3.69 -54.32
CA HIS A 64 -38.85 2.98 -55.56
C HIS A 64 -37.37 2.59 -55.64
N HIS A 65 -37.17 1.28 -55.65
CA HIS A 65 -35.99 0.59 -56.16
C HIS A 65 -35.80 0.97 -57.63
N LEU A 66 -34.59 1.37 -58.04
CA LEU A 66 -34.09 1.27 -59.42
C LEU A 66 -32.56 1.33 -59.39
N GLY A 67 -31.94 0.21 -59.78
CA GLY A 67 -30.54 0.20 -60.21
C GLY A 67 -30.41 0.74 -61.63
N LEU A 68 -29.25 1.32 -61.94
CA LEU A 68 -28.66 1.62 -63.25
C LEU A 68 -27.24 2.12 -62.91
N SER A 69 -26.17 1.36 -63.18
CA SER A 69 -25.37 1.35 -64.42
C SER A 69 -24.59 2.65 -64.72
N GLY A 70 -23.28 2.51 -64.91
CA GLY A 70 -22.34 3.51 -65.44
C GLY A 70 -21.00 3.35 -64.72
N GLY A 71 -19.95 2.75 -65.30
CA GLY A 71 -19.27 3.21 -66.52
C GLY A 71 -18.67 4.58 -66.21
N LEU A 72 -17.35 4.78 -66.10
CA LEU A 72 -16.44 4.87 -67.24
C LEU A 72 -14.98 4.99 -66.74
N SER A 73 -14.10 4.25 -67.41
CA SER A 73 -12.71 4.50 -67.85
C SER A 73 -11.91 5.71 -67.32
N PRO A 74 -10.57 5.58 -67.31
CA PRO A 74 -9.76 6.59 -68.00
C PRO A 74 -8.77 5.97 -68.99
N HIS A 75 -8.97 6.27 -70.27
CA HIS A 75 -7.97 6.16 -71.34
C HIS A 75 -7.10 7.43 -71.39
N HIS A 76 -5.79 7.21 -71.53
CA HIS A 76 -4.78 7.92 -72.32
C HIS A 76 -5.04 9.34 -72.89
N HIS A 77 -4.08 10.24 -72.62
CA HIS A 77 -3.41 11.18 -73.55
C HIS A 77 -2.05 11.50 -72.88
N HIS A 78 -0.85 11.09 -73.31
CA HIS A 78 -0.06 11.28 -74.55
C HIS A 78 0.20 12.75 -74.96
N LEU A 79 1.51 13.04 -75.09
CA LEU A 79 2.20 14.18 -75.76
C LEU A 79 2.32 15.45 -74.90
N LEU A 80 3.50 16.02 -74.66
CA LEU A 80 4.51 16.38 -75.65
C LEU A 80 5.96 16.11 -75.19
N ASP A 81 6.68 15.48 -76.10
CA ASP A 81 8.13 15.56 -76.29
C ASP A 81 8.48 16.99 -76.75
N ASN A 82 9.57 17.58 -76.24
CA ASN A 82 10.35 18.56 -76.99
C ASN A 82 11.73 18.79 -76.35
N SER A 83 12.67 17.98 -76.82
CA SER A 83 14.06 18.39 -77.01
C SER A 83 14.11 19.61 -77.94
N CYS A 84 14.74 20.69 -77.49
CA CYS A 84 15.35 21.75 -78.31
C CYS A 84 16.44 22.34 -77.40
N GLY A 85 17.73 22.40 -77.75
CA GLY A 85 18.24 22.68 -79.07
C GLY A 85 19.19 23.86 -78.88
N ASN A 86 20.47 23.53 -78.78
CA ASN A 86 21.58 24.47 -78.76
C ASN A 86 21.56 25.29 -80.07
N THR A 87 21.37 26.60 -80.00
CA THR A 87 21.66 27.53 -81.10
C THR A 87 22.54 28.65 -80.58
N GLY A 88 23.80 28.66 -81.02
CA GLY A 88 24.64 29.85 -80.95
C GLY A 88 24.28 30.86 -82.05
N ILE A 89 25.10 31.92 -82.11
CA ILE A 89 25.12 33.04 -83.08
C ILE A 89 24.18 34.19 -82.62
N THR A 90 24.58 35.44 -82.40
CA THR A 90 25.69 36.27 -82.92
C THR A 90 26.00 37.44 -81.97
N VAL A 91 27.25 37.86 -81.97
CA VAL A 91 27.76 39.10 -81.38
C VAL A 91 27.10 40.30 -82.07
N THR A 92 26.24 41.05 -81.34
CA THR A 92 26.04 42.53 -81.41
C THR A 92 24.98 43.05 -80.42
N GLU A 93 24.68 42.37 -79.29
CA GLU A 93 23.76 42.89 -78.26
C GLU A 93 24.22 42.55 -76.82
N HIS A 94 25.53 42.72 -76.56
CA HIS A 94 26.15 42.27 -75.32
C HIS A 94 25.75 43.06 -74.05
N HIS A 95 24.82 44.01 -74.11
CA HIS A 95 24.24 44.68 -72.93
C HIS A 95 22.75 44.35 -72.76
N HIS A 96 21.93 44.39 -73.82
CA HIS A 96 20.50 44.04 -73.74
C HIS A 96 20.23 42.53 -73.56
N GLY A 97 21.08 41.65 -74.10
CA GLY A 97 20.98 40.20 -73.88
C GLY A 97 21.40 39.77 -72.47
N ILE A 98 22.32 40.50 -71.83
CA ILE A 98 22.71 40.28 -70.43
C ILE A 98 21.55 40.73 -69.53
N ASP A 99 20.96 41.90 -69.78
CA ASP A 99 19.81 42.39 -69.02
C ASP A 99 18.56 41.50 -69.17
N LEU A 100 18.24 41.03 -70.39
CA LEU A 100 17.13 40.09 -70.56
C LEU A 100 17.41 38.74 -69.91
N THR A 101 18.65 38.23 -69.99
CA THR A 101 19.03 36.96 -69.34
C THR A 101 19.03 37.09 -67.82
N THR A 102 19.44 38.23 -67.26
CA THR A 102 19.39 38.48 -65.82
C THR A 102 17.95 38.70 -65.35
N THR A 103 17.11 39.41 -66.11
CA THR A 103 15.67 39.52 -65.84
C THR A 103 15.02 38.14 -65.83
N LEU A 104 15.20 37.32 -66.88
CA LEU A 104 14.65 35.96 -66.94
C LEU A 104 15.19 35.05 -65.84
N ARG A 105 16.47 35.17 -65.44
CA ARG A 105 17.02 34.45 -64.28
C ARG A 105 16.43 34.93 -62.96
N SER A 106 16.18 36.23 -62.81
CA SER A 106 15.55 36.80 -61.62
C SER A 106 14.07 36.40 -61.53
N GLU A 107 13.36 36.36 -62.66
CA GLU A 107 11.98 35.86 -62.75
C GLU A 107 11.92 34.35 -62.49
N LEU A 108 12.85 33.56 -63.04
CA LEU A 108 12.97 32.14 -62.75
C LEU A 108 13.27 31.90 -61.27
N ALA A 109 14.16 32.69 -60.66
CA ALA A 109 14.46 32.63 -59.24
C ALA A 109 13.25 33.04 -58.37
N ALA A 110 12.53 34.10 -58.76
CA ALA A 110 11.32 34.54 -58.07
C ALA A 110 10.18 33.50 -58.20
N LEU A 111 10.03 32.89 -59.37
CA LEU A 111 9.08 31.79 -59.59
C LEU A 111 9.51 30.52 -58.87
N SER A 112 10.80 30.21 -58.79
CA SER A 112 11.31 29.08 -58.00
C SER A 112 11.07 29.31 -56.51
N TYR A 113 11.37 30.51 -56.00
CA TYR A 113 11.06 30.88 -54.62
C TYR A 113 9.56 30.84 -54.33
N LYS A 114 8.72 31.35 -55.24
CA LYS A 114 7.26 31.27 -55.11
C LYS A 114 6.77 29.84 -55.14
N LYS A 115 7.33 28.99 -56.01
CA LYS A 115 7.04 27.55 -56.06
C LYS A 115 7.44 26.90 -54.74
N GLU A 116 8.67 27.07 -54.26
CA GLU A 116 9.15 26.50 -53.00
C GLU A 116 8.30 26.96 -51.82
N ARG A 117 7.97 28.26 -51.74
CA ARG A 117 7.07 28.81 -50.72
C ARG A 117 5.67 28.21 -50.80
N LEU A 118 5.05 28.16 -51.97
CA LEU A 118 3.74 27.51 -52.16
C LEU A 118 3.81 26.00 -51.87
N THR A 119 4.93 25.34 -52.14
CA THR A 119 5.12 23.91 -51.84
C THR A 119 5.24 23.69 -50.33
N ALA A 120 5.93 24.59 -49.62
CA ALA A 120 6.01 24.59 -48.17
C ALA A 120 4.64 24.89 -47.53
N GLU A 121 3.94 25.93 -47.98
CA GLU A 121 2.56 26.25 -47.54
C GLU A 121 1.61 25.07 -47.78
N LEU A 122 1.72 24.39 -48.93
CA LEU A 122 0.91 23.21 -49.25
C LEU A 122 1.28 22.01 -48.36
N ALA A 123 2.56 21.81 -48.04
CA ALA A 123 3.00 20.79 -47.09
C ALA A 123 2.48 21.07 -45.66
N GLU A 124 2.52 22.32 -45.21
CA GLU A 124 1.96 22.74 -43.93
C GLU A 124 0.43 22.54 -43.88
N VAL A 125 -0.29 22.93 -44.94
CA VAL A 125 -1.75 22.70 -45.03
C VAL A 125 -2.08 21.20 -45.04
N ARG A 126 -1.29 20.36 -45.73
CA ARG A 126 -1.46 18.90 -45.69
C ARG A 126 -1.22 18.33 -44.31
N SER A 127 -0.17 18.78 -43.61
CA SER A 127 0.11 18.37 -42.23
C SER A 127 -1.02 18.80 -41.29
N ALA A 128 -1.53 20.03 -41.43
CA ALA A 128 -2.66 20.53 -40.66
C ALA A 128 -3.96 19.76 -40.96
N LEU A 129 -4.18 19.37 -42.23
CA LEU A 129 -5.32 18.55 -42.63
C LEU A 129 -5.22 17.13 -42.03
N CYS A 130 -4.06 16.48 -42.07
CA CYS A 130 -3.85 15.18 -41.44
C CYS A 130 -4.09 15.24 -39.92
N GLY A 131 -3.65 16.32 -39.27
CA GLY A 131 -3.96 16.58 -37.86
C GLY A 131 -5.47 16.65 -37.62
N ARG A 132 -6.20 17.44 -38.42
CA ARG A 132 -7.66 17.54 -38.32
C ARG A 132 -8.38 16.23 -38.64
N GLU A 133 -7.90 15.43 -39.59
CA GLU A 133 -8.46 14.12 -39.89
C GLU A 133 -8.34 13.18 -38.69
N SER A 134 -7.19 13.20 -38.01
CA SER A 134 -7.00 12.43 -36.77
C SER A 134 -7.93 12.88 -35.63
N ASP A 135 -8.18 14.19 -35.50
CA ASP A 135 -9.13 14.73 -34.52
C ASP A 135 -10.58 14.31 -34.85
N VAL A 136 -10.97 14.36 -36.13
CA VAL A 136 -12.28 13.90 -36.59
C VAL A 136 -12.47 12.41 -36.33
N GLU A 137 -11.43 11.60 -36.53
CA GLU A 137 -11.46 10.17 -36.28
C GLU A 137 -11.57 9.85 -34.77
N ASN A 138 -10.86 10.62 -33.93
CA ASN A 138 -11.02 10.56 -32.48
C ASN A 138 -12.43 10.93 -32.01
N LEU A 139 -13.02 11.98 -32.58
CA LEU A 139 -14.40 12.39 -32.28
C LEU A 139 -15.43 11.35 -32.76
N ARG A 140 -15.23 10.72 -33.92
CA ARG A 140 -16.07 9.60 -34.38
C ARG A 140 -15.97 8.40 -33.46
N ALA A 141 -14.76 8.04 -33.03
CA ALA A 141 -14.56 6.94 -32.08
C ALA A 141 -15.20 7.27 -30.72
N GLN A 142 -15.15 8.52 -30.26
CA GLN A 142 -15.83 8.97 -29.05
C GLN A 142 -17.35 8.91 -29.18
N ALA A 143 -17.91 9.38 -30.30
CA ALA A 143 -19.34 9.29 -30.59
C ALA A 143 -19.82 7.83 -30.61
N ALA A 144 -19.08 6.93 -31.26
CA ALA A 144 -19.40 5.50 -31.29
C ALA A 144 -19.40 4.87 -29.89
N ARG A 145 -18.43 5.22 -29.03
CA ARG A 145 -18.39 4.79 -27.62
C ARG A 145 -19.58 5.31 -26.83
N GLN A 146 -19.96 6.59 -27.03
CA GLN A 146 -21.14 7.17 -26.39
C GLN A 146 -22.44 6.49 -26.85
N THR A 147 -22.59 6.22 -28.15
CA THR A 147 -23.74 5.47 -28.68
C THR A 147 -23.82 4.05 -28.10
N ALA A 148 -22.69 3.34 -27.99
CA ALA A 148 -22.65 2.02 -27.38
C ALA A 148 -23.02 2.04 -25.88
N LEU A 149 -22.56 3.07 -25.15
CA LEU A 149 -22.94 3.26 -23.75
C LEU A 149 -24.43 3.55 -23.60
N ILE A 150 -24.99 4.43 -24.43
CA ILE A 150 -26.42 4.76 -24.44
C ILE A 150 -27.25 3.50 -24.71
N ALA A 151 -26.88 2.70 -25.71
CA ALA A 151 -27.58 1.46 -26.03
C ALA A 151 -27.52 0.45 -24.86
N SER A 152 -26.37 0.34 -24.19
CA SER A 152 -26.22 -0.51 -22.99
C SER A 152 -27.09 -0.02 -21.82
N LEU A 153 -27.13 1.29 -21.57
CA LEU A 153 -27.97 1.89 -20.54
C LEU A 153 -29.46 1.72 -20.85
N GLN A 154 -29.87 1.89 -22.11
CA GLN A 154 -31.25 1.64 -22.55
C GLN A 154 -31.64 0.17 -22.38
N SER A 155 -30.76 -0.78 -22.73
CA SER A 155 -31.01 -2.21 -22.52
C SER A 155 -31.13 -2.56 -21.04
N ARG A 156 -30.28 -1.99 -20.18
CA ARG A 156 -30.35 -2.17 -18.73
C ARG A 156 -31.61 -1.56 -18.11
N LEU A 157 -32.04 -0.40 -18.60
CA LEU A 157 -33.28 0.27 -18.19
C LEU A 157 -34.48 -0.60 -18.58
N GLN A 158 -34.57 -1.04 -19.84
CA GLN A 158 -35.62 -1.92 -20.31
C GLN A 158 -35.69 -3.24 -19.52
N ALA A 159 -34.54 -3.84 -19.21
CA ALA A 159 -34.48 -5.05 -18.37
C ALA A 159 -34.91 -4.79 -16.92
N ALA A 160 -34.70 -3.58 -16.40
CA ALA A 160 -35.18 -3.17 -15.08
C ALA A 160 -36.69 -2.94 -15.08
N GLU A 161 -37.20 -2.21 -16.07
CA GLU A 161 -38.63 -1.97 -16.28
C GLU A 161 -39.41 -3.28 -16.46
N GLN A 162 -38.86 -4.24 -17.22
CA GLN A 162 -39.48 -5.56 -17.37
C GLN A 162 -39.52 -6.35 -16.05
N ARG A 163 -38.46 -6.25 -15.22
CA ARG A 163 -38.43 -6.88 -13.89
C ARG A 163 -39.46 -6.25 -12.96
N GLU A 164 -39.57 -4.92 -12.97
CA GLU A 164 -40.57 -4.20 -12.20
C GLU A 164 -41.98 -4.57 -12.63
N HIS A 165 -42.25 -4.59 -13.95
CA HIS A 165 -43.55 -4.99 -14.48
C HIS A 165 -43.90 -6.43 -14.08
N ALA A 166 -42.96 -7.37 -14.17
CA ALA A 166 -43.20 -8.76 -13.77
C ALA A 166 -43.51 -8.90 -12.26
N VAL A 167 -42.84 -8.11 -11.42
CA VAL A 167 -43.14 -8.05 -9.98
C VAL A 167 -44.52 -7.44 -9.74
N GLN A 168 -44.84 -6.35 -10.43
CA GLN A 168 -46.13 -5.67 -10.33
C GLN A 168 -47.28 -6.60 -10.71
N THR A 169 -47.18 -7.31 -11.85
CA THR A 169 -48.19 -8.29 -12.28
C THR A 169 -48.39 -9.41 -11.26
N ARG A 170 -47.33 -9.87 -10.59
CA ARG A 170 -47.43 -10.88 -9.53
C ARG A 170 -48.10 -10.33 -8.26
N CYS A 171 -47.78 -9.10 -7.89
CA CYS A 171 -48.44 -8.41 -6.78
C CYS A 171 -49.94 -8.24 -7.07
N ASP A 172 -50.31 -7.78 -8.27
CA ASP A 172 -51.70 -7.61 -8.68
C ASP A 172 -52.47 -8.94 -8.66
N ALA A 173 -51.88 -10.03 -9.17
CA ALA A 173 -52.47 -11.36 -9.09
C ALA A 173 -52.69 -11.85 -7.65
N THR A 174 -51.77 -11.51 -6.75
CA THR A 174 -51.89 -11.83 -5.31
C THR A 174 -53.02 -11.03 -4.67
N ILE A 175 -53.10 -9.73 -4.98
CA ILE A 175 -54.17 -8.84 -4.50
C ILE A 175 -55.54 -9.34 -4.98
N GLU A 176 -55.67 -9.69 -6.26
CA GLU A 176 -56.92 -10.24 -6.80
C GLU A 176 -57.34 -11.55 -6.11
N THR A 177 -56.38 -12.39 -5.77
CA THR A 177 -56.63 -13.66 -5.05
C THR A 177 -57.12 -13.39 -3.63
N LEU A 178 -56.45 -12.51 -2.89
CA LEU A 178 -56.88 -12.12 -1.55
C LEU A 178 -58.25 -11.42 -1.57
N GLN A 179 -58.54 -10.60 -2.58
CA GLN A 179 -59.85 -9.98 -2.74
C GLN A 179 -60.96 -11.00 -3.03
N ARG A 180 -60.68 -12.07 -3.79
CA ARG A 180 -61.62 -13.18 -4.01
C ARG A 180 -61.87 -13.96 -2.71
N GLU A 181 -60.82 -14.31 -1.98
CA GLU A 181 -60.94 -15.02 -0.70
C GLU A 181 -61.71 -14.20 0.33
N LYS A 182 -61.44 -12.90 0.41
CA LYS A 182 -62.20 -11.97 1.26
C LYS A 182 -63.69 -12.00 0.89
N ARG A 183 -64.04 -11.88 -0.39
CA ARG A 183 -65.45 -11.93 -0.84
C ARG A 183 -66.13 -13.24 -0.45
N CYS A 184 -65.45 -14.38 -0.66
CA CYS A 184 -65.97 -15.69 -0.27
C CYS A 184 -66.18 -15.81 1.25
N SER A 185 -65.23 -15.30 2.04
CA SER A 185 -65.35 -15.26 3.50
C SER A 185 -66.50 -14.35 3.95
N ASP A 186 -66.67 -13.19 3.32
CA ASP A 186 -67.76 -12.25 3.62
C ASP A 186 -69.13 -12.86 3.29
N GLU A 187 -69.25 -13.59 2.18
CA GLU A 187 -70.47 -14.34 1.82
C GLU A 187 -70.78 -15.45 2.83
N ARG A 188 -69.76 -16.20 3.27
CA ARG A 188 -69.91 -17.22 4.31
C ARG A 188 -70.32 -16.62 5.65
N ASN A 189 -69.75 -15.48 6.02
CA ASN A 189 -70.15 -14.75 7.23
C ASN A 189 -71.60 -14.30 7.14
N LYS A 190 -72.06 -13.75 6.00
CA LYS A 190 -73.47 -13.40 5.80
C LYS A 190 -74.37 -14.61 5.92
N GLU A 191 -74.00 -15.75 5.32
CA GLU A 191 -74.77 -16.99 5.43
C GLU A 191 -74.89 -17.47 6.89
N LEU A 192 -73.78 -17.42 7.64
CA LEU A 192 -73.77 -17.79 9.06
C LEU A 192 -74.62 -16.84 9.90
N VAL A 193 -74.57 -15.54 9.62
CA VAL A 193 -75.44 -14.54 10.29
C VAL A 193 -76.91 -14.82 9.99
N CYS A 194 -77.27 -15.11 8.74
CA CYS A 194 -78.65 -15.49 8.40
C CYS A 194 -79.09 -16.79 9.11
N LYS A 195 -78.20 -17.78 9.22
CA LYS A 195 -78.48 -19.02 9.96
C LYS A 195 -78.66 -18.76 11.45
N LEU A 196 -77.83 -17.91 12.06
CA LEU A 196 -77.97 -17.50 13.46
C LEU A 196 -79.32 -16.80 13.69
N GLN A 197 -79.66 -15.81 12.87
CA GLN A 197 -80.95 -15.13 12.96
C GLN A 197 -82.14 -16.08 12.78
N HIS A 198 -82.02 -17.07 11.90
CA HIS A 198 -83.07 -18.09 11.73
C HIS A 198 -83.21 -18.97 12.98
N VAL A 199 -82.09 -19.40 13.57
CA VAL A 199 -82.09 -20.19 14.81
C VAL A 199 -82.60 -19.37 16.00
N GLU A 200 -82.26 -18.09 16.07
CA GLU A 200 -82.77 -17.15 17.08
C GLU A 200 -84.29 -16.95 16.95
N ALA A 201 -84.79 -16.73 15.73
CA ALA A 201 -86.22 -16.62 15.47
C ALA A 201 -86.96 -17.93 15.79
N HIS A 202 -86.38 -19.07 15.44
CA HIS A 202 -86.93 -20.38 15.79
C HIS A 202 -86.94 -20.56 17.31
N ALA A 203 -85.86 -20.23 18.01
CA ALA A 203 -85.77 -20.28 19.46
C ALA A 203 -86.81 -19.37 20.13
N ALA A 204 -87.02 -18.15 19.61
CA ALA A 204 -88.04 -17.24 20.11
C ALA A 204 -89.48 -17.76 19.86
N SER A 205 -89.74 -18.37 18.70
CA SER A 205 -91.03 -18.99 18.41
C SER A 205 -91.31 -20.22 19.31
N GLU A 206 -90.28 -21.04 19.55
CA GLU A 206 -90.33 -22.16 20.48
C GLU A 206 -90.54 -21.69 21.92
N GLU A 207 -89.91 -20.57 22.31
CA GLU A 207 -90.10 -19.97 23.63
C GLU A 207 -91.53 -19.44 23.82
N SER A 208 -92.11 -18.82 22.77
CA SER A 208 -93.52 -18.39 22.77
C SER A 208 -94.50 -19.58 22.84
N HIS A 209 -94.26 -20.65 22.07
CA HIS A 209 -95.06 -21.88 22.15
C HIS A 209 -94.93 -22.56 23.51
N LYS A 210 -93.73 -22.57 24.10
CA LYS A 210 -93.46 -23.05 25.46
C LYS A 210 -94.21 -22.23 26.51
N GLU A 211 -94.31 -20.91 26.38
CA GLU A 211 -95.10 -20.06 27.28
C GLU A 211 -96.61 -20.30 27.16
N GLN A 212 -97.11 -20.48 25.93
CA GLN A 212 -98.52 -20.82 25.70
C GLN A 212 -98.89 -22.20 26.29
N ALA A 213 -98.00 -23.20 26.17
CA ALA A 213 -98.17 -24.51 26.79
C ALA A 213 -98.04 -24.47 28.32
N LYS A 214 -97.11 -23.67 28.87
CA LYS A 214 -96.99 -23.42 30.31
C LYS A 214 -98.28 -22.84 30.89
N ALA A 215 -98.92 -21.89 30.23
CA ALA A 215 -100.17 -21.29 30.73
C ALA A 215 -101.31 -22.32 30.83
N GLN A 216 -101.44 -23.21 29.85
CA GLN A 216 -102.43 -24.30 29.85
C GLN A 216 -102.13 -25.35 30.94
N TYR A 217 -100.85 -25.63 31.17
CA TYR A 217 -100.38 -26.55 32.21
C TYR A 217 -100.70 -26.03 33.62
N HIS A 218 -100.44 -24.75 33.93
CA HIS A 218 -100.67 -24.14 35.25
C HIS A 218 -102.14 -24.21 35.73
N GLU A 219 -103.12 -24.28 34.83
CA GLU A 219 -104.54 -24.41 35.18
C GLU A 219 -105.00 -25.85 35.49
N LEU A 220 -104.41 -26.87 34.84
CA LEU A 220 -104.65 -28.31 35.11
C LEU A 220 -104.35 -28.70 36.57
N LEU A 221 -103.62 -27.84 37.21
CA LEU A 221 -102.58 -28.20 38.09
C LEU A 221 -102.90 -27.64 39.46
N ARG A 222 -103.27 -26.37 39.50
CA ARG A 222 -104.00 -25.76 40.60
C ARG A 222 -105.09 -26.70 41.18
N ARG A 223 -105.68 -27.60 40.38
CA ARG A 223 -106.64 -28.64 40.80
C ARG A 223 -106.01 -29.89 41.46
N LEU A 224 -104.82 -30.32 41.03
CA LEU A 224 -104.09 -31.50 41.55
C LEU A 224 -103.42 -31.22 42.90
N SER A 225 -102.92 -30.01 43.11
CA SER A 225 -102.15 -29.65 44.30
C SER A 225 -102.98 -29.52 45.57
N ALA A 226 -104.27 -29.21 45.45
CA ALA A 226 -105.23 -29.24 46.55
C ALA A 226 -105.43 -30.66 47.12
N CYS A 227 -105.18 -31.73 46.35
CA CYS A 227 -105.32 -33.12 46.80
C CYS A 227 -104.07 -33.70 47.47
N LEU A 228 -102.87 -33.14 47.23
CA LEU A 228 -101.59 -33.61 47.80
C LEU A 228 -101.12 -32.82 49.04
N GLY A 229 -101.97 -31.96 49.60
CA GLY A 229 -101.69 -31.22 50.84
C GLY A 229 -100.70 -30.07 50.70
N LEU A 230 -100.61 -29.46 49.52
CA LEU A 230 -99.82 -28.26 49.28
C LEU A 230 -100.70 -27.03 49.57
N ASP A 231 -100.32 -26.20 50.54
CA ASP A 231 -101.11 -25.04 51.00
C ASP A 231 -101.39 -24.00 49.88
N GLU A 232 -102.59 -23.39 49.93
CA GLU A 232 -103.19 -22.44 48.94
C GLU A 232 -102.36 -21.16 48.64
N ASN A 233 -101.23 -20.93 49.32
CA ASN A 233 -100.37 -19.76 49.08
C ASN A 233 -99.22 -20.01 48.09
N VAL A 234 -99.16 -21.18 47.46
CA VAL A 234 -98.20 -21.49 46.39
C VAL A 234 -98.97 -21.83 45.10
N HIS A 235 -98.64 -21.14 44.00
CA HIS A 235 -99.13 -21.51 42.65
C HIS A 235 -98.56 -22.89 42.29
N ALA A 236 -99.32 -23.92 42.61
CA ALA A 236 -98.79 -25.26 42.58
C ALA A 236 -98.83 -25.83 41.15
N SER A 237 -97.69 -26.45 40.73
CA SER A 237 -97.34 -26.94 39.38
C SER A 237 -97.40 -28.51 39.21
N ALA A 238 -97.73 -29.12 38.05
CA ALA A 238 -98.29 -30.49 37.94
C ALA A 238 -97.12 -31.45 37.91
N GLU A 239 -95.96 -30.88 37.60
CA GLU A 239 -94.64 -31.21 38.09
C GLU A 239 -94.59 -31.04 39.62
N CYS A 240 -94.83 -29.90 40.27
CA CYS A 240 -94.89 -29.85 41.76
C CYS A 240 -95.74 -30.97 42.45
N VAL A 241 -96.71 -31.56 41.75
CA VAL A 241 -97.48 -32.76 42.16
C VAL A 241 -96.80 -34.07 41.74
N VAL A 242 -96.38 -34.20 40.47
CA VAL A 242 -95.74 -35.39 39.89
C VAL A 242 -94.22 -35.39 40.09
N SER A 243 -93.50 -34.31 39.75
CA SER A 243 -92.15 -33.92 40.19
C SER A 243 -91.98 -33.94 41.72
N ARG A 244 -92.96 -33.74 42.61
CA ARG A 244 -92.65 -34.02 44.05
C ARG A 244 -92.43 -35.51 44.32
N VAL A 245 -93.10 -36.37 43.56
CA VAL A 245 -93.00 -37.83 43.62
C VAL A 245 -91.85 -38.35 42.75
N GLU A 246 -91.57 -37.70 41.62
CA GLU A 246 -90.52 -38.02 40.67
C GLU A 246 -89.17 -37.32 40.99
N GLU A 247 -89.12 -36.12 41.58
CA GLU A 247 -87.89 -35.45 42.10
C GLU A 247 -87.24 -36.34 43.14
N LEU A 248 -87.99 -36.95 44.04
CA LEU A 248 -87.42 -37.84 45.06
C LEU A 248 -86.77 -39.10 44.46
N VAL A 249 -87.20 -39.54 43.27
CA VAL A 249 -86.67 -40.74 42.58
C VAL A 249 -85.62 -40.39 41.53
N ILE A 250 -85.78 -39.26 40.84
CA ILE A 250 -84.90 -38.74 39.80
C ILE A 250 -83.72 -37.96 40.40
N GLU A 251 -83.85 -37.26 41.53
CA GLU A 251 -82.70 -36.64 42.24
C GLU A 251 -81.69 -37.71 42.65
N LEU A 252 -82.15 -38.88 43.09
CA LEU A 252 -81.32 -40.02 43.42
C LEU A 252 -80.57 -40.58 42.20
N GLN A 253 -81.25 -40.76 41.06
CA GLN A 253 -80.64 -41.28 39.83
C GLN A 253 -79.75 -40.25 39.12
N ARG A 254 -80.12 -38.97 39.16
CA ARG A 254 -79.40 -37.83 38.55
C ARG A 254 -78.15 -37.45 39.37
N ALA A 255 -78.17 -37.61 40.68
CA ALA A 255 -76.97 -37.50 41.52
C ALA A 255 -75.96 -38.62 41.20
N LYS A 256 -76.43 -39.85 41.02
CA LYS A 256 -75.59 -41.01 40.67
C LYS A 256 -74.95 -40.83 39.28
N ALA A 257 -75.72 -40.40 38.28
CA ALA A 257 -75.22 -40.13 36.92
C ALA A 257 -74.25 -38.92 36.87
N LYS A 258 -74.49 -37.87 37.65
CA LYS A 258 -73.56 -36.74 37.78
C LYS A 258 -72.21 -37.17 38.35
N VAL A 259 -72.20 -38.00 39.40
CA VAL A 259 -70.96 -38.51 39.98
C VAL A 259 -70.14 -39.31 38.96
N THR A 260 -70.79 -40.20 38.20
CA THR A 260 -70.11 -40.99 37.16
C THR A 260 -69.52 -40.10 36.06
N SER A 261 -70.31 -39.16 35.53
CA SER A 261 -69.83 -38.20 34.52
C SER A 261 -68.68 -37.32 35.04
N THR A 262 -68.72 -36.88 36.30
CA THR A 262 -67.61 -36.11 36.88
C THR A 262 -66.34 -36.93 37.08
N CYS A 263 -66.45 -38.23 37.36
CA CYS A 263 -65.29 -39.12 37.44
C CYS A 263 -64.65 -39.37 36.07
N GLU A 264 -65.46 -39.47 35.02
CA GLU A 264 -64.99 -39.61 33.63
C GLU A 264 -64.30 -38.33 33.14
N THR A 265 -64.87 -37.14 33.41
CA THR A 265 -64.24 -35.87 33.07
C THR A 265 -62.95 -35.64 33.88
N LEU A 266 -62.94 -35.99 35.16
CA LEU A 266 -61.72 -35.94 35.98
C LEU A 266 -60.63 -36.87 35.43
N SER A 267 -60.98 -38.10 35.06
CA SER A 267 -60.04 -39.06 34.46
C SER A 267 -59.50 -38.56 33.10
N SER A 268 -60.34 -37.90 32.29
CA SER A 268 -59.91 -37.27 31.04
C SER A 268 -58.91 -36.13 31.32
N CYS A 269 -59.21 -35.26 32.27
CA CYS A 269 -58.32 -34.18 32.70
C CYS A 269 -57.00 -34.71 33.28
N GLU A 270 -57.01 -35.80 34.06
CA GLU A 270 -55.81 -36.45 34.58
C GLU A 270 -54.92 -37.00 33.46
N ASN A 271 -55.53 -37.62 32.44
CA ASN A 271 -54.81 -38.11 31.26
C ASN A 271 -54.24 -36.96 30.41
N GLU A 272 -54.98 -35.87 30.22
CA GLU A 272 -54.49 -34.66 29.56
C GLU A 272 -53.31 -34.04 30.33
N LEU A 273 -53.38 -33.98 31.66
CA LEU A 273 -52.27 -33.52 32.51
C LEU A 273 -51.04 -34.41 32.40
N LEU A 274 -51.22 -35.73 32.35
CA LEU A 274 -50.14 -36.70 32.12
C LEU A 274 -49.49 -36.51 30.75
N ASN A 275 -50.30 -36.30 29.70
CA ASN A 275 -49.81 -36.02 28.35
C ASN A 275 -49.07 -34.68 28.28
N LEU A 276 -49.59 -33.62 28.89
CA LEU A 276 -48.92 -32.32 28.99
C LEU A 276 -47.61 -32.43 29.76
N LYS A 277 -47.58 -33.20 30.86
CA LYS A 277 -46.36 -33.45 31.62
C LYS A 277 -45.33 -34.21 30.78
N SER A 278 -45.75 -35.19 29.99
CA SER A 278 -44.89 -35.93 29.06
C SER A 278 -44.30 -34.99 27.99
N LEU A 279 -45.13 -34.19 27.33
CA LEU A 279 -44.71 -33.21 26.33
C LEU A 279 -43.75 -32.17 26.92
N ALA A 280 -44.04 -31.65 28.13
CA ALA A 280 -43.14 -30.74 28.83
C ALA A 280 -41.79 -31.39 29.17
N ASN A 281 -41.78 -32.69 29.49
CA ASN A 281 -40.54 -33.42 29.75
C ASN A 281 -39.72 -33.64 28.48
N ILE A 282 -40.38 -33.96 27.36
CA ILE A 282 -39.74 -34.07 26.03
C ILE A 282 -39.14 -32.73 25.64
N GLU A 283 -39.89 -31.64 25.81
CA GLU A 283 -39.42 -30.29 25.50
C GLU A 283 -38.26 -29.86 26.41
N LYS A 284 -38.32 -30.20 27.70
CA LYS A 284 -37.21 -30.01 28.65
C LYS A 284 -35.95 -30.77 28.22
N GLN A 285 -36.08 -32.02 27.79
CA GLN A 285 -34.95 -32.82 27.29
C GLN A 285 -34.38 -32.23 25.99
N ARG A 286 -35.24 -31.78 25.08
CA ARG A 286 -34.84 -31.10 23.83
C ARG A 286 -34.06 -29.82 24.11
N LEU A 287 -34.56 -28.98 25.02
CA LEU A 287 -33.90 -27.74 25.43
C LEU A 287 -32.59 -28.01 26.16
N SER A 288 -32.53 -29.03 27.04
CA SER A 288 -31.29 -29.43 27.71
C SER A 288 -30.23 -29.89 26.71
N ALA A 289 -30.59 -30.72 25.73
CA ALA A 289 -29.67 -31.16 24.69
C ALA A 289 -29.18 -30.00 23.80
N GLN A 290 -30.03 -29.00 23.54
CA GLN A 290 -29.61 -27.78 22.84
C GLN A 290 -28.66 -26.92 23.69
N LEU A 291 -28.90 -26.84 25.00
CA LEU A 291 -28.02 -26.13 25.93
C LEU A 291 -26.64 -26.80 26.00
N ASP A 292 -26.60 -28.13 26.06
CA ASP A 292 -25.36 -28.92 26.05
C ASP A 292 -24.62 -28.77 24.72
N GLY A 293 -25.35 -28.78 23.59
CA GLY A 293 -24.79 -28.51 22.26
C GLY A 293 -24.19 -27.10 22.15
N ALA A 294 -24.89 -26.09 22.66
CA ALA A 294 -24.39 -24.72 22.70
C ALA A 294 -23.18 -24.57 23.65
N GLY A 295 -23.20 -25.26 24.79
CA GLY A 295 -22.10 -25.29 25.76
C GLY A 295 -20.83 -25.91 25.20
N ASN A 296 -20.97 -27.00 24.44
CA ASN A 296 -19.85 -27.63 23.72
C ASN A 296 -19.29 -26.72 22.64
N HIS A 297 -20.15 -26.07 21.86
CA HIS A 297 -19.71 -25.10 20.85
C HIS A 297 -18.97 -23.91 21.47
N ASN A 298 -19.45 -23.41 22.61
CA ASN A 298 -18.77 -22.34 23.34
C ASN A 298 -17.40 -22.78 23.87
N HIS A 299 -17.27 -24.00 24.41
CA HIS A 299 -15.98 -24.55 24.82
C HIS A 299 -14.99 -24.71 23.65
N GLU A 300 -15.45 -25.15 22.48
CA GLU A 300 -14.62 -25.21 21.28
C GLU A 300 -14.16 -23.83 20.82
N LEU A 301 -15.04 -22.83 20.83
CA LEU A 301 -14.72 -21.45 20.48
C LEU A 301 -13.71 -20.85 21.47
N GLU A 302 -13.88 -21.06 22.77
CA GLU A 302 -12.90 -20.66 23.78
C GLU A 302 -11.54 -21.36 23.57
N GLY A 303 -11.55 -22.65 23.24
CA GLY A 303 -10.34 -23.39 22.89
C GLY A 303 -9.60 -22.80 21.68
N ARG A 304 -10.34 -22.44 20.62
CA ARG A 304 -9.79 -21.76 19.44
C ARG A 304 -9.26 -20.36 19.77
N CYS A 305 -9.97 -19.57 20.59
CA CYS A 305 -9.50 -18.27 21.04
C CYS A 305 -8.17 -18.38 21.80
N ARG A 306 -8.06 -19.30 22.76
CA ARG A 306 -6.80 -19.54 23.50
C ARG A 306 -5.67 -20.00 22.59
N GLN A 307 -5.97 -20.75 21.53
CA GLN A 307 -4.99 -21.13 20.51
C GLN A 307 -4.50 -19.91 19.74
N TYR A 308 -5.41 -19.07 19.24
CA TYR A 308 -5.04 -17.86 18.52
C TYR A 308 -4.24 -16.87 19.39
N GLU A 309 -4.56 -16.75 20.68
CA GLU A 309 -3.78 -15.93 21.62
C GLU A 309 -2.34 -16.43 21.75
N ARG A 310 -2.15 -17.76 21.85
CA ARG A 310 -0.81 -18.37 21.90
C ARG A 310 -0.04 -18.16 20.60
N ASP A 311 -0.69 -18.39 19.46
CA ASP A 311 -0.05 -18.20 18.15
C ASP A 311 0.33 -16.73 17.94
N LEU A 312 -0.52 -15.80 18.36
CA LEU A 312 -0.26 -14.38 18.27
C LEU A 312 0.86 -13.93 19.21
N GLN A 313 1.00 -14.55 20.39
CA GLN A 313 2.16 -14.35 21.26
C GLN A 313 3.47 -14.83 20.60
N ILE A 314 3.46 -16.01 19.99
CA ILE A 314 4.63 -16.53 19.25
C ILE A 314 5.04 -15.58 18.12
N GLN A 315 4.08 -15.02 17.38
CA GLN A 315 4.38 -14.05 16.33
C GLN A 315 4.96 -12.75 16.87
N ARG A 316 4.48 -12.27 18.04
CA ARG A 316 5.07 -11.11 18.72
C ARG A 316 6.52 -11.38 19.11
N ASP A 317 6.80 -12.54 19.70
CA ASP A 317 8.15 -12.90 20.11
C ASP A 317 9.10 -12.96 18.89
N ARG A 318 8.66 -13.57 17.78
CA ARG A 318 9.41 -13.58 16.51
C ARG A 318 9.67 -12.19 15.94
N LEU A 319 8.67 -11.29 16.02
CA LEU A 319 8.84 -9.92 15.58
C LEU A 319 9.90 -9.21 16.42
N THR A 320 9.86 -9.35 17.74
CA THR A 320 10.87 -8.75 18.62
C THR A 320 12.28 -9.29 18.34
N GLU A 321 12.42 -10.59 18.05
CA GLU A 321 13.70 -11.17 17.66
C GLU A 321 14.20 -10.62 16.32
N SER A 322 13.30 -10.45 15.34
CA SER A 322 13.62 -9.82 14.05
C SER A 322 14.03 -8.35 14.23
N GLU A 323 13.39 -7.61 15.13
CA GLU A 323 13.75 -6.22 15.45
C GLU A 323 15.16 -6.14 16.04
N ILE A 324 15.47 -6.99 17.02
CA ILE A 324 16.81 -7.08 17.64
C ILE A 324 17.87 -7.43 16.59
N ASN A 325 17.59 -8.39 15.71
CA ASN A 325 18.52 -8.75 14.64
C ASN A 325 18.68 -7.61 13.62
N GLY A 326 17.60 -6.88 13.33
CA GLY A 326 17.66 -5.67 12.52
C GLY A 326 18.52 -4.57 13.14
N GLU A 327 18.48 -4.40 14.47
CA GLU A 327 19.36 -3.46 15.18
C GLU A 327 20.84 -3.87 15.10
N LYS A 328 21.16 -5.16 15.31
CA LYS A 328 22.53 -5.68 15.13
C LYS A 328 23.07 -5.41 13.73
N LEU A 329 22.27 -5.68 12.70
CA LEU A 329 22.66 -5.41 11.31
C LEU A 329 22.89 -3.91 11.04
N LYS A 330 22.09 -3.02 11.67
CA LYS A 330 22.32 -1.56 11.59
C LYS A 330 23.65 -1.16 12.26
N GLU A 331 24.00 -1.77 13.39
CA GLU A 331 25.29 -1.54 14.04
C GLU A 331 26.46 -2.04 13.20
N GLU A 332 26.34 -3.23 12.61
CA GLU A 332 27.34 -3.77 11.68
C GLU A 332 27.53 -2.86 10.48
N LEU A 333 26.43 -2.38 9.87
CA LEU A 333 26.47 -1.45 8.75
C LEU A 333 27.19 -0.14 9.13
N ARG A 334 26.87 0.42 10.30
CA ARG A 334 27.56 1.63 10.82
C ARG A 334 29.06 1.36 11.05
N GLY A 335 29.41 0.15 11.47
CA GLY A 335 30.79 -0.34 11.58
C GLY A 335 31.50 -0.44 10.22
N PHE A 336 30.81 -0.92 9.19
CA PHE A 336 31.29 -0.96 7.81
C PHE A 336 31.48 0.45 7.24
N GLU A 337 30.50 1.33 7.39
CA GLU A 337 30.58 2.74 6.97
C GLU A 337 31.79 3.42 7.60
N SER A 338 32.01 3.23 8.91
CA SER A 338 33.18 3.76 9.62
C SER A 338 34.50 3.22 9.05
N ARG A 339 34.52 1.95 8.62
CA ARG A 339 35.70 1.33 7.99
C ARG A 339 35.94 1.89 6.59
N CYS A 340 34.90 2.10 5.80
CA CYS A 340 34.97 2.76 4.50
C CYS A 340 35.49 4.20 4.62
N HIS A 341 34.98 4.99 5.57
CA HIS A 341 35.48 6.34 5.83
C HIS A 341 36.96 6.34 6.20
N ARG A 342 37.43 5.39 7.03
CA ARG A 342 38.86 5.27 7.34
C ARG A 342 39.70 4.92 6.11
N LEU A 343 39.23 4.01 5.27
CA LEU A 343 39.93 3.65 4.03
C LEU A 343 39.97 4.82 3.04
N GLN A 344 38.88 5.58 2.91
CA GLN A 344 38.82 6.78 2.09
C GLN A 344 39.82 7.83 2.58
N ASN A 345 39.83 8.12 3.88
CA ASN A 345 40.81 9.05 4.46
C ASN A 345 42.26 8.61 4.23
N ASN A 346 42.54 7.30 4.29
CA ASN A 346 43.86 6.78 3.98
C ASN A 346 44.22 6.93 2.49
N LEU A 347 43.26 6.68 1.59
CA LEU A 347 43.44 6.88 0.15
C LEU A 347 43.74 8.35 -0.16
N ASP A 348 42.97 9.27 0.41
CA ASP A 348 43.15 10.71 0.22
C ASP A 348 44.52 11.18 0.72
N ARG A 349 44.99 10.64 1.86
CA ARG A 349 46.36 10.88 2.36
C ARG A 349 47.42 10.37 1.39
N ILE A 350 47.32 9.13 0.93
CA ILE A 350 48.29 8.54 -0.03
C ILE A 350 48.29 9.32 -1.35
N GLN A 351 47.13 9.75 -1.83
CA GLN A 351 47.02 10.59 -3.02
C GLN A 351 47.67 11.96 -2.80
N GLY A 352 47.47 12.56 -1.62
CA GLY A 352 48.15 13.79 -1.20
C GLY A 352 49.67 13.65 -1.20
N ASP A 353 50.20 12.59 -0.57
CA ASP A 353 51.63 12.30 -0.50
C ASP A 353 52.22 12.06 -1.90
N ARG A 354 51.51 11.30 -2.76
CA ARG A 354 51.91 11.09 -4.16
C ARG A 354 51.95 12.40 -4.93
N LEU A 355 50.94 13.25 -4.78
CA LEU A 355 50.90 14.55 -5.46
C LEU A 355 52.04 15.45 -4.97
N GLN A 356 52.34 15.44 -3.67
CA GLN A 356 53.46 16.19 -3.11
C GLN A 356 54.81 15.67 -3.64
N PHE A 357 54.98 14.35 -3.74
CA PHE A 357 56.15 13.74 -4.37
C PHE A 357 56.30 14.15 -5.84
N LEU A 358 55.22 14.10 -6.61
CA LEU A 358 55.22 14.56 -8.01
C LEU A 358 55.51 16.06 -8.12
N ARG A 359 55.02 16.90 -7.21
CA ARG A 359 55.39 18.32 -7.13
C ARG A 359 56.88 18.54 -6.93
N ASN A 360 57.49 17.80 -6.00
CA ASN A 360 58.93 17.89 -5.76
C ASN A 360 59.73 17.49 -7.02
N LEU A 361 59.35 16.40 -7.69
CA LEU A 361 59.98 15.97 -8.95
C LEU A 361 59.76 16.97 -10.09
N SER A 362 58.55 17.49 -10.23
CA SER A 362 58.22 18.54 -11.22
C SER A 362 59.12 19.74 -11.07
N HIS A 363 59.36 20.18 -9.84
CA HIS A 363 60.25 21.30 -9.54
C HIS A 363 61.70 21.00 -9.91
N LEU A 364 62.21 19.80 -9.58
CA LEU A 364 63.57 19.37 -9.91
C LEU A 364 63.82 19.28 -11.42
N VAL A 365 62.83 18.82 -12.18
CA VAL A 365 62.92 18.62 -13.63
C VAL A 365 62.40 19.83 -14.42
N ASN A 366 62.04 20.91 -13.71
CA ASN A 366 61.52 22.17 -14.23
C ASN A 366 60.29 22.01 -15.16
N VAL A 367 59.35 21.17 -14.74
CA VAL A 367 58.05 20.97 -15.38
C VAL A 367 57.01 21.81 -14.62
N PRO A 368 56.15 22.60 -15.31
CA PRO A 368 55.22 23.52 -14.66
C PRO A 368 54.07 22.82 -13.92
N GLU A 369 53.73 21.59 -14.30
CA GLU A 369 52.63 20.82 -13.72
C GLU A 369 53.13 19.49 -13.16
N PRO A 370 52.75 19.11 -11.92
CA PRO A 370 53.21 17.90 -11.24
C PRO A 370 52.50 16.64 -11.76
N CYS A 371 52.55 16.46 -13.07
CA CYS A 371 51.95 15.36 -13.78
C CYS A 371 53.02 14.30 -14.08
N GLU A 372 52.72 13.05 -13.72
CA GLU A 372 53.66 11.94 -13.87
C GLU A 372 54.11 11.72 -15.33
N THR A 373 53.23 11.94 -16.30
CA THR A 373 53.55 11.80 -17.73
C THR A 373 54.51 12.89 -18.18
N LEU A 374 54.23 14.15 -17.85
CA LEU A 374 55.08 15.29 -18.22
C LEU A 374 56.48 15.18 -17.59
N ILE A 375 56.57 14.76 -16.33
CA ILE A 375 57.85 14.50 -15.65
C ILE A 375 58.62 13.40 -16.38
N LYS A 376 57.96 12.29 -16.75
CA LYS A 376 58.60 11.19 -17.50
C LYS A 376 59.08 11.63 -18.88
N ASP A 377 58.29 12.43 -19.60
CA ASP A 377 58.66 12.91 -20.92
C ASP A 377 59.84 13.88 -20.85
N LYS A 378 59.86 14.79 -19.87
CA LYS A 378 61.02 15.69 -19.69
C LYS A 378 62.27 14.94 -19.25
N LEU A 379 62.15 13.91 -18.41
CA LEU A 379 63.28 13.03 -18.09
C LEU A 379 63.79 12.29 -19.34
N ARG A 380 62.90 11.83 -20.23
CA ARG A 380 63.29 11.17 -21.48
C ARG A 380 64.04 12.13 -22.42
N GLU A 381 63.58 13.38 -22.51
CA GLU A 381 64.25 14.44 -23.25
C GLU A 381 65.66 14.70 -22.69
N LEU A 382 65.79 14.95 -21.39
CA LEU A 382 67.08 15.18 -20.73
C LEU A 382 68.05 14.00 -20.88
N LEU A 383 67.54 12.76 -20.81
CA LEU A 383 68.34 11.56 -21.06
C LEU A 383 68.81 11.48 -22.51
N GLY A 384 67.96 11.85 -23.47
CA GLY A 384 68.32 11.93 -24.88
C GLY A 384 69.38 13.00 -25.16
N GLU A 385 69.24 14.18 -24.58
CA GLU A 385 70.24 15.25 -24.64
C GLU A 385 71.58 14.80 -24.05
N ASN A 386 71.56 14.10 -22.91
CA ASN A 386 72.78 13.58 -22.29
C ASN A 386 73.46 12.53 -23.19
N GLN A 387 72.70 11.62 -23.80
CA GLN A 387 73.23 10.66 -24.77
C GLN A 387 73.85 11.36 -25.99
N ALA A 388 73.20 12.39 -26.51
CA ALA A 388 73.73 13.18 -27.62
C ALA A 388 75.04 13.90 -27.24
N LEU A 389 75.10 14.50 -26.04
CA LEU A 389 76.33 15.12 -25.52
C LEU A 389 77.44 14.09 -25.32
N GLN A 390 77.13 12.89 -24.82
CA GLN A 390 78.12 11.81 -24.70
C GLN A 390 78.64 11.36 -26.07
N ALA A 391 77.78 11.26 -27.08
CA ALA A 391 78.19 10.96 -28.45
C ALA A 391 79.08 12.07 -29.03
N GLN A 392 78.74 13.35 -28.80
CA GLN A 392 79.58 14.49 -29.19
C GLN A 392 80.94 14.46 -28.50
N LEU A 393 80.99 14.18 -27.19
CA LEU A 393 82.24 14.03 -26.46
C LEU A 393 83.10 12.88 -27.00
N HIS A 394 82.46 11.76 -27.37
CA HIS A 394 83.17 10.64 -27.98
C HIS A 394 83.75 11.05 -29.35
N SER A 395 82.97 11.71 -30.20
CA SER A 395 83.45 12.23 -31.48
C SER A 395 84.59 13.25 -31.32
N LEU A 396 84.53 14.14 -30.33
CA LEU A 396 85.61 15.09 -30.05
C LEU A 396 86.88 14.38 -29.55
N ARG A 397 86.73 13.32 -28.75
CA ARG A 397 87.86 12.48 -28.33
C ARG A 397 88.50 11.77 -29.53
N ASP A 398 87.68 11.25 -30.44
CA ASP A 398 88.18 10.60 -31.66
C ASP A 398 88.89 11.62 -32.56
N GLN A 399 88.32 12.82 -32.75
CA GLN A 399 88.97 13.91 -33.48
C GLN A 399 90.31 14.28 -32.85
N LEU A 400 90.35 14.48 -31.53
CA LEU A 400 91.57 14.77 -30.79
C LEU A 400 92.61 13.65 -30.97
N SER A 401 92.19 12.39 -30.92
CA SER A 401 93.09 11.25 -31.16
C SER A 401 93.64 11.25 -32.58
N SER A 402 92.81 11.58 -33.59
CA SER A 402 93.23 11.65 -34.98
C SER A 402 94.22 12.79 -35.24
N GLU A 403 94.00 13.97 -34.63
CA GLU A 403 94.94 15.08 -34.70
C GLU A 403 96.24 14.77 -33.96
N HIS A 404 96.17 14.04 -32.85
CA HIS A 404 97.35 13.56 -32.14
C HIS A 404 98.20 12.61 -33.00
N GLU A 405 97.59 11.63 -33.67
CA GLU A 405 98.30 10.74 -34.60
C GLU A 405 98.89 11.49 -35.80
N LYS A 406 98.14 12.42 -36.43
CA LYS A 406 98.69 13.27 -37.51
C LYS A 406 99.90 14.09 -37.05
N LEU A 407 99.83 14.67 -35.85
CA LEU A 407 100.91 15.49 -35.30
C LEU A 407 102.12 14.63 -34.97
N LYS A 408 101.90 13.40 -34.48
CA LYS A 408 102.94 12.39 -34.28
C LYS A 408 103.60 11.96 -35.60
N GLU A 409 102.82 11.63 -36.63
CA GLU A 409 103.35 11.32 -37.98
C GLU A 409 104.14 12.49 -38.56
N SER A 410 103.65 13.72 -38.43
CA SER A 410 104.36 14.93 -38.87
C SER A 410 105.68 15.12 -38.10
N ARG A 411 105.68 14.85 -36.79
CA ARG A 411 106.89 14.89 -35.96
C ARG A 411 107.89 13.82 -36.38
N GLU A 412 107.46 12.56 -36.55
CA GLU A 412 108.30 11.46 -37.02
C GLU A 412 108.89 11.76 -38.41
N SER A 413 108.09 12.33 -39.31
CA SER A 413 108.54 12.81 -40.63
C SER A 413 109.58 13.92 -40.53
N ALA A 414 109.39 14.90 -39.64
CA ALA A 414 110.35 15.95 -39.38
C ALA A 414 111.66 15.42 -38.77
N GLU A 415 111.58 14.50 -37.81
CA GLU A 415 112.73 13.82 -37.20
C GLU A 415 113.51 12.99 -38.22
N CYS A 416 112.85 12.32 -39.16
CA CYS A 416 113.51 11.64 -40.29
C CYS A 416 114.24 12.63 -41.21
N ARG A 417 113.62 13.77 -41.56
CA ARG A 417 114.29 14.82 -42.36
C ARG A 417 115.48 15.45 -41.63
N LEU A 418 115.36 15.64 -40.32
CA LEU A 418 116.46 16.15 -39.52
C LEU A 418 117.63 15.17 -39.53
N ARG A 419 117.36 13.88 -39.28
CA ARG A 419 118.38 12.82 -39.33
C ARG A 419 119.06 12.71 -40.71
N SER A 420 118.32 12.86 -41.81
CA SER A 420 118.94 12.85 -43.15
C SER A 420 119.83 14.09 -43.37
N SER A 421 119.38 15.26 -42.94
CA SER A 421 120.18 16.50 -43.03
C SER A 421 121.42 16.46 -42.12
N GLU A 422 121.32 15.84 -40.95
CA GLU A 422 122.45 15.57 -40.06
C GLU A 422 123.46 14.62 -40.70
N ALA A 423 123.00 13.55 -41.36
CA ALA A 423 123.87 12.63 -42.10
C ALA A 423 124.58 13.33 -43.27
N GLU A 424 123.87 14.14 -44.05
CA GLU A 424 124.46 14.95 -45.12
C GLU A 424 125.49 15.95 -44.58
N LYS A 425 125.22 16.57 -43.42
CA LYS A 425 126.16 17.48 -42.75
C LYS A 425 127.43 16.74 -42.31
N CYS A 426 127.30 15.54 -41.74
CA CYS A 426 128.45 14.70 -41.38
C CYS A 426 129.27 14.33 -42.62
N GLU A 427 128.62 13.92 -43.71
CA GLU A 427 129.31 13.58 -44.97
C GLU A 427 130.05 14.80 -45.56
N LEU A 428 129.43 15.98 -45.53
CA LEU A 428 130.07 17.23 -45.94
C LEU A 428 131.25 17.60 -45.03
N ALA A 429 131.12 17.37 -43.72
CA ALA A 429 132.21 17.61 -42.77
C ALA A 429 133.40 16.67 -43.04
N GLU A 430 133.15 15.38 -43.27
CA GLU A 430 134.19 14.40 -43.64
C GLU A 430 134.89 14.76 -44.96
N ARG A 431 134.14 15.21 -45.98
CA ARG A 431 134.72 15.68 -47.25
C ARG A 431 135.58 16.92 -47.05
N LEU A 432 135.15 17.83 -46.19
CA LEU A 432 135.89 19.05 -45.88
C LEU A 432 137.18 18.74 -45.11
N GLU A 433 137.14 17.78 -44.20
CA GLU A 433 138.32 17.26 -43.49
C GLU A 433 139.30 16.58 -44.46
N LYS A 434 138.83 15.74 -45.38
CA LYS A 434 139.67 15.16 -46.46
C LYS A 434 140.33 16.23 -47.32
N CYS A 435 139.58 17.25 -47.75
CA CYS A 435 140.17 18.37 -48.50
C CYS A 435 141.23 19.13 -47.68
N HIS A 436 141.01 19.30 -46.38
CA HIS A 436 142.01 19.91 -45.49
C HIS A 436 143.27 19.05 -45.39
N GLU A 437 143.14 17.74 -45.25
CA GLU A 437 144.27 16.79 -45.26
C GLU A 437 145.03 16.83 -46.59
N GLU A 438 144.33 16.82 -47.73
CA GLU A 438 144.92 16.93 -49.06
C GLU A 438 145.71 18.24 -49.22
N ILE A 439 145.14 19.38 -48.83
CA ILE A 439 145.84 20.67 -48.83
C ILE A 439 147.09 20.60 -47.93
N HIS A 440 147.00 19.94 -46.78
CA HIS A 440 148.14 19.78 -45.88
C HIS A 440 149.25 18.90 -46.49
N THR A 441 148.90 17.83 -47.20
CA THR A 441 149.88 16.99 -47.92
C THR A 441 150.56 17.75 -49.06
N LEU A 442 149.80 18.48 -49.88
CA LEU A 442 150.33 19.30 -50.96
C LEU A 442 151.30 20.39 -50.45
N ARG A 443 151.01 21.00 -49.29
CA ARG A 443 151.93 21.95 -48.64
C ARG A 443 153.23 21.27 -48.21
N LYS A 444 153.16 20.05 -47.67
CA LYS A 444 154.34 19.28 -47.27
C LYS A 444 155.20 18.90 -48.49
N ASP A 445 154.58 18.46 -49.58
CA ASP A 445 155.28 18.11 -50.81
C ASP A 445 155.94 19.34 -51.46
N HIS A 446 155.27 20.50 -51.44
CA HIS A 446 155.86 21.76 -51.89
C HIS A 446 157.10 22.14 -51.06
N MET A 447 157.08 21.93 -49.74
CA MET A 447 158.28 22.13 -48.91
C MET A 447 159.39 21.15 -49.31
N GLY A 448 159.06 19.87 -49.51
CA GLY A 448 160.02 18.85 -49.93
C GLY A 448 160.68 19.15 -51.29
N LEU A 449 159.89 19.59 -52.27
CA LEU A 449 160.39 20.01 -53.58
C LEU A 449 161.32 21.23 -53.46
N SER A 450 160.92 22.22 -52.67
CA SER A 450 161.71 23.43 -52.43
C SER A 450 163.09 23.11 -51.81
N GLU A 451 163.14 22.20 -50.84
CA GLU A 451 164.40 21.70 -50.28
C GLU A 451 165.24 20.92 -51.30
N TYR A 452 164.62 20.09 -52.14
CA TYR A 452 165.33 19.34 -53.18
C TYR A 452 165.98 20.25 -54.22
N LEU A 453 165.24 21.24 -54.72
CA LEU A 453 165.76 22.23 -55.68
C LEU A 453 166.93 23.03 -55.10
N GLN A 454 166.88 23.38 -53.82
CA GLN A 454 168.00 24.01 -53.13
C GLN A 454 169.23 23.10 -53.05
N ARG A 455 169.05 21.79 -52.78
CA ARG A 455 170.17 20.82 -52.79
C ARG A 455 170.74 20.64 -54.20
N LEU A 456 169.89 20.59 -55.22
CA LEU A 456 170.29 20.49 -56.63
C LEU A 456 171.09 21.72 -57.07
N ALA A 457 170.66 22.93 -56.68
CA ALA A 457 171.39 24.17 -56.91
C ALA A 457 172.81 24.15 -56.31
N ASN A 458 172.94 23.63 -55.08
CA ASN A 458 174.24 23.48 -54.42
C ASN A 458 175.14 22.46 -55.14
N ALA A 459 174.58 21.33 -55.59
CA ALA A 459 175.33 20.29 -56.31
C ALA A 459 175.83 20.75 -57.68
N LEU A 460 175.11 21.66 -58.34
CA LEU A 460 175.49 22.29 -59.62
C LEU A 460 176.40 23.52 -59.43
N ASN A 461 176.94 23.74 -58.23
CA ASN A 461 177.75 24.91 -57.85
C ASN A 461 177.09 26.26 -58.24
N TRP A 462 175.75 26.34 -58.15
CA TRP A 462 175.01 27.58 -58.40
C TRP A 462 175.02 28.45 -57.15
N SER A 463 175.99 29.36 -57.05
CA SER A 463 176.26 30.17 -55.85
C SER A 463 175.24 31.26 -55.51
N GLU A 464 174.20 31.46 -56.32
CA GLU A 464 173.15 32.47 -56.10
C GLU A 464 171.91 31.94 -55.33
N CYS A 465 171.83 30.65 -55.01
CA CYS A 465 170.75 30.09 -54.19
C CYS A 465 171.23 29.79 -52.77
N THR A 466 170.93 30.68 -51.82
CA THR A 466 171.38 30.54 -50.41
C THR A 466 170.28 30.05 -49.44
N ALA A 467 169.02 29.92 -49.87
CA ALA A 467 167.92 29.40 -49.06
C ALA A 467 166.77 28.82 -49.94
N PRO A 468 166.07 27.76 -49.49
CA PRO A 468 164.97 27.15 -50.25
C PRO A 468 163.80 28.13 -50.47
N PRO A 469 163.15 28.12 -51.65
CA PRO A 469 161.96 28.93 -51.95
C PRO A 469 160.86 28.85 -50.88
N ALA A 470 160.33 30.01 -50.47
CA ALA A 470 159.24 30.08 -49.50
C ALA A 470 157.96 29.41 -50.03
N LEU A 471 157.12 28.88 -49.13
CA LEU A 471 155.80 28.35 -49.46
C LEU A 471 154.96 29.40 -50.22
N GLY A 472 154.55 29.09 -51.45
CA GLY A 472 153.82 30.01 -52.34
C GLY A 472 154.68 30.74 -53.39
N ALA A 473 156.00 30.53 -53.41
CA ALA A 473 156.85 30.95 -54.52
C ALA A 473 156.87 29.87 -55.62
N ASP A 474 156.87 30.29 -56.89
CA ASP A 474 156.81 29.38 -58.02
C ASP A 474 158.13 28.59 -58.17
N THR A 475 158.12 27.37 -57.62
CA THR A 475 159.26 26.44 -57.65
C THR A 475 159.56 25.96 -59.06
N ASN A 476 158.64 26.08 -60.02
CA ASN A 476 158.90 25.72 -61.42
C ASN A 476 159.96 26.61 -62.06
N ILE A 477 159.98 27.91 -61.77
CA ILE A 477 160.98 28.82 -62.35
C ILE A 477 162.40 28.42 -61.91
N MET A 478 162.55 28.03 -60.64
CA MET A 478 163.81 27.55 -60.09
C MET A 478 164.18 26.16 -60.65
N ALA A 479 163.20 25.26 -60.76
CA ALA A 479 163.39 23.93 -61.34
C ALA A 479 163.82 24.01 -62.80
N GLU A 480 163.13 24.81 -63.61
CA GLU A 480 163.42 25.04 -65.04
C GLU A 480 164.82 25.64 -65.22
N SER A 481 165.21 26.63 -64.41
CA SER A 481 166.55 27.24 -64.49
C SER A 481 167.69 26.25 -64.16
N LEU A 482 167.47 25.36 -63.18
CA LEU A 482 168.45 24.32 -62.82
C LEU A 482 168.48 23.17 -63.83
N LEU A 483 167.31 22.79 -64.36
CA LEU A 483 167.16 21.80 -65.43
C LEU A 483 167.84 22.29 -66.71
N GLU A 484 167.68 23.55 -67.10
CA GLU A 484 168.31 24.13 -68.29
C GLU A 484 169.86 24.20 -68.19
N ARG A 485 170.42 24.20 -66.96
CA ARG A 485 171.89 24.07 -66.74
C ARG A 485 172.34 22.62 -66.68
N ALA A 486 171.54 21.73 -66.09
CA ALA A 486 171.80 20.28 -66.09
C ALA A 486 171.72 19.67 -67.51
N GLU A 487 170.78 20.14 -68.34
CA GLU A 487 170.60 19.74 -69.74
C GLU A 487 171.75 20.21 -70.65
N ARG A 488 172.44 21.33 -70.33
CA ARG A 488 173.69 21.74 -71.01
C ARG A 488 174.90 20.85 -70.67
N LEU A 489 174.84 20.07 -69.58
CA LEU A 489 175.90 19.17 -69.12
C LEU A 489 175.62 17.68 -69.42
N ALA A 490 174.43 17.34 -69.90
CA ALA A 490 173.97 15.96 -70.08
C ALA A 490 173.60 15.62 -71.53
N ALA A 491 174.37 16.10 -72.52
CA ALA A 491 174.33 15.61 -73.90
C ALA A 491 175.18 14.34 -74.07
N HIS A 492 174.75 13.23 -73.46
CA HIS A 492 175.07 11.84 -73.81
C HIS A 492 173.94 10.95 -73.25
N CYS A 493 172.88 10.82 -74.04
CA CYS A 493 171.62 10.17 -73.69
C CYS A 493 171.57 8.72 -74.15
N ASP A 494 170.92 7.84 -73.38
CA ASP A 494 170.16 6.73 -73.95
C ASP A 494 169.11 6.16 -72.96
N HIS A 495 167.90 5.96 -73.50
CA HIS A 495 166.93 4.87 -73.25
C HIS A 495 166.28 4.74 -71.85
N ASP A 496 165.07 4.24 -71.65
CA ASP A 496 163.84 4.01 -72.42
C ASP A 496 162.85 3.39 -71.41
N LEU A 497 161.54 3.61 -71.62
CA LEU A 497 160.43 2.65 -71.45
C LEU A 497 160.04 2.03 -70.07
N GLU A 498 158.73 2.21 -69.80
CA GLU A 498 157.73 1.16 -69.46
C GLU A 498 157.65 0.53 -68.03
N LYS A 499 156.47 0.74 -67.41
CA LYS A 499 155.42 -0.30 -67.22
C LYS A 499 155.41 -1.13 -65.92
N SER A 500 154.24 -1.00 -65.27
CA SER A 500 153.32 -2.09 -64.89
C SER A 500 153.55 -2.84 -63.58
N CYS A 501 152.51 -2.70 -62.76
CA CYS A 501 151.88 -3.74 -61.93
C CYS A 501 152.80 -4.30 -60.80
N CYS A 502 152.31 -4.85 -59.72
CA CYS A 502 151.11 -5.66 -59.53
C CYS A 502 150.68 -5.60 -58.05
N ASP A 503 149.51 -6.21 -57.78
CA ASP A 503 149.28 -7.09 -56.63
C ASP A 503 149.10 -6.47 -55.24
N HIS A 504 148.24 -6.95 -54.34
CA HIS A 504 147.47 -8.19 -54.20
C HIS A 504 146.35 -7.91 -53.17
N HIS A 505 145.09 -8.27 -53.40
CA HIS A 505 144.44 -9.54 -53.00
C HIS A 505 144.00 -9.67 -51.52
N HIS A 506 142.70 -9.95 -51.36
CA HIS A 506 141.96 -10.72 -50.32
C HIS A 506 140.91 -9.90 -49.55
N GLN A 507 139.73 -10.39 -49.15
CA GLN A 507 138.79 -11.44 -49.60
C GLN A 507 137.54 -11.29 -48.70
N HIS A 508 136.39 -11.82 -49.15
CA HIS A 508 135.09 -12.05 -48.47
C HIS A 508 134.00 -11.01 -48.72
N HIS A 509 133.03 -11.30 -49.61
CA HIS A 509 131.72 -11.98 -49.37
C HIS A 509 130.79 -11.14 -48.47
N HIS A 510 129.54 -10.76 -48.81
CA HIS A 510 128.49 -11.44 -49.56
C HIS A 510 127.39 -10.44 -50.02
N HIS A 511 126.72 -10.78 -51.12
CA HIS A 511 125.30 -10.52 -51.48
C HIS A 511 124.75 -9.09 -51.62
N HIS A 512 124.65 -8.65 -52.89
CA HIS A 512 123.57 -7.81 -53.43
C HIS A 512 122.77 -8.64 -54.44
N HIS A 513 121.44 -8.74 -54.31
CA HIS A 513 120.42 -7.81 -54.82
C HIS A 513 120.49 -7.57 -56.33
N ALA A 514 119.43 -7.93 -57.05
CA ALA A 514 118.76 -7.00 -57.96
C ALA A 514 117.40 -7.57 -58.37
N GLY A 515 116.39 -6.73 -58.22
CA GLY A 515 115.13 -6.91 -58.89
C GLY A 515 115.17 -6.44 -60.34
N GLN A 516 114.02 -6.70 -60.96
CA GLN A 516 113.42 -6.00 -62.09
C GLN A 516 113.92 -6.32 -63.50
N GLY A 517 112.93 -6.55 -64.35
CA GLY A 517 113.03 -6.26 -65.77
C GLY A 517 111.70 -5.71 -66.27
N LYS A 518 111.73 -4.56 -66.95
CA LYS A 518 110.86 -4.29 -68.09
C LYS A 518 111.73 -4.32 -69.34
N LEU A 519 111.17 -4.84 -70.43
CA LEU A 519 111.62 -4.82 -71.84
C LEU A 519 112.67 -5.87 -72.31
N ARG A 520 112.18 -6.71 -73.25
CA ARG A 520 112.81 -7.14 -74.53
C ARG A 520 113.91 -8.22 -74.51
N ARG A 521 113.54 -9.50 -74.69
CA ARG A 521 113.72 -10.30 -75.94
C ARG A 521 113.23 -11.76 -75.78
N GLU A 522 112.46 -12.18 -76.78
CA GLU A 522 112.29 -13.52 -77.39
C GLU A 522 112.52 -14.84 -76.62
N ARG A 523 111.52 -15.73 -76.79
CA ARG A 523 111.62 -17.16 -77.15
C ARG A 523 112.62 -18.03 -76.36
N SER A 524 112.08 -19.02 -75.65
CA SER A 524 112.06 -20.42 -76.13
C SER A 524 111.95 -21.38 -74.94
N CYS A 525 110.81 -22.06 -74.84
CA CYS A 525 110.75 -23.38 -74.24
C CYS A 525 111.26 -24.38 -75.29
N HIS A 526 112.41 -25.00 -75.05
CA HIS A 526 112.98 -26.24 -75.60
C HIS A 526 114.03 -26.64 -74.53
N ASP A 527 114.20 -27.83 -74.00
CA ASP A 527 113.72 -29.19 -74.23
C ASP A 527 113.93 -29.93 -72.88
N LEU A 528 113.11 -30.90 -72.45
CA LEU A 528 113.37 -32.36 -72.52
C LEU A 528 112.59 -33.03 -71.36
N PRO A 529 112.23 -34.32 -71.43
CA PRO A 529 111.13 -34.83 -72.21
C PRO A 529 110.04 -35.47 -71.34
N ILE A 530 108.83 -35.44 -71.89
CA ILE A 530 107.70 -36.28 -71.50
C ILE A 530 108.07 -37.75 -71.67
N LYS A 531 107.94 -38.52 -70.58
CA LYS A 531 107.38 -39.89 -70.51
C LYS A 531 106.83 -39.96 -69.08
N GLU A 532 105.53 -39.84 -68.78
CA GLU A 532 104.36 -40.55 -69.29
C GLU A 532 103.12 -39.62 -69.25
N SER A 533 102.66 -39.15 -70.41
CA SER A 533 101.67 -38.06 -70.58
C SER A 533 100.20 -38.46 -70.44
N SER A 534 99.88 -39.68 -70.02
CA SER A 534 98.48 -40.08 -69.76
C SER A 534 98.11 -40.00 -68.28
N SER A 535 99.02 -40.32 -67.35
CA SER A 535 98.73 -40.42 -65.92
C SER A 535 98.44 -39.04 -65.31
N VAL A 536 99.28 -38.04 -65.56
CA VAL A 536 99.14 -36.68 -65.01
C VAL A 536 97.87 -35.98 -65.49
N TYR A 537 97.52 -36.10 -66.77
CA TYR A 537 96.28 -35.54 -67.32
C TYR A 537 95.04 -36.25 -66.76
N ASN A 538 95.08 -37.59 -66.66
CA ASN A 538 94.01 -38.36 -66.03
C ASN A 538 93.84 -38.03 -64.53
N LEU A 539 94.94 -37.81 -63.81
CA LEU A 539 94.93 -37.36 -62.41
C LEU A 539 94.38 -35.93 -62.29
N GLN A 540 94.80 -34.98 -63.13
CA GLN A 540 94.27 -33.61 -63.13
C GLN A 540 92.76 -33.57 -63.45
N ARG A 541 92.31 -34.35 -64.45
CA ARG A 541 90.89 -34.50 -64.78
C ARG A 541 90.12 -35.13 -63.62
N ARG A 542 90.69 -36.15 -62.97
CA ARG A 542 90.07 -36.80 -61.81
C ARG A 542 89.98 -35.87 -60.60
N VAL A 543 91.00 -35.06 -60.32
CA VAL A 543 90.96 -34.03 -59.27
C VAL A 543 89.88 -32.97 -59.57
N ARG A 544 89.74 -32.53 -60.83
CA ARG A 544 88.68 -31.58 -61.22
C ARG A 544 87.29 -32.19 -61.00
N VAL A 545 87.06 -33.41 -61.47
CA VAL A 545 85.79 -34.13 -61.29
C VAL A 545 85.47 -34.37 -59.81
N LEU A 546 86.47 -34.76 -58.99
CA LEU A 546 86.30 -34.93 -57.56
C LEU A 546 86.00 -33.61 -56.84
N ARG A 547 86.63 -32.49 -57.22
CA ARG A 547 86.31 -31.16 -56.69
C ARG A 547 84.87 -30.74 -57.02
N GLU A 548 84.44 -30.93 -58.26
CA GLU A 548 83.05 -30.68 -58.66
C GLU A 548 82.07 -31.59 -57.91
N GLN A 549 82.43 -32.85 -57.68
CA GLN A 549 81.62 -33.81 -56.93
C GLN A 549 81.49 -33.42 -55.45
N VAL A 550 82.57 -32.91 -54.83
CA VAL A 550 82.55 -32.38 -53.47
C VAL A 550 81.69 -31.11 -53.41
N GLN A 551 81.89 -30.14 -54.31
CA GLN A 551 81.06 -28.93 -54.38
C GLN A 551 79.56 -29.22 -54.55
N ARG A 552 79.20 -30.22 -55.39
CA ARG A 552 77.80 -30.67 -55.53
C ARG A 552 77.26 -31.30 -54.25
N ARG A 553 78.08 -32.08 -53.53
CA ARG A 553 77.70 -32.67 -52.24
C ARG A 553 77.54 -31.62 -51.15
N ASP A 554 78.42 -30.64 -51.09
CA ASP A 554 78.33 -29.54 -50.12
C ASP A 554 77.08 -28.69 -50.37
N LEU A 555 76.78 -28.37 -51.63
CA LEU A 555 75.53 -27.70 -52.00
C LEU A 555 74.30 -28.54 -51.62
N HIS A 556 74.33 -29.85 -51.85
CA HIS A 556 73.24 -30.75 -51.47
C HIS A 556 73.04 -30.81 -49.95
N LEU A 557 74.13 -30.91 -49.17
CA LEU A 557 74.09 -30.87 -47.72
C LEU A 557 73.51 -29.55 -47.21
N GLU A 558 73.90 -28.43 -47.82
CA GLU A 558 73.40 -27.11 -47.45
C GLU A 558 71.89 -26.97 -47.74
N LEU A 559 71.43 -27.47 -48.89
CA LEU A 559 70.00 -27.52 -49.22
C LEU A 559 69.22 -28.43 -48.25
N LEU A 560 69.79 -29.56 -47.83
CA LEU A 560 69.17 -30.44 -46.85
C LEU A 560 69.10 -29.79 -45.46
N ARG A 561 70.15 -29.11 -45.00
CA ARG A 561 70.12 -28.33 -43.74
C ARG A 561 69.04 -27.25 -43.79
N ARG A 562 68.94 -26.52 -44.90
CA ARG A 562 67.90 -25.50 -45.09
C ARG A 562 66.50 -26.11 -45.11
N LYS A 563 66.31 -27.27 -45.75
CA LYS A 563 65.04 -28.01 -45.75
C LYS A 563 64.68 -28.49 -44.35
N LEU A 564 65.63 -29.01 -43.58
CA LEU A 564 65.43 -29.41 -42.19
C LEU A 564 65.08 -28.20 -41.32
N ALA A 565 65.80 -27.08 -41.44
CA ALA A 565 65.49 -25.85 -40.72
C ALA A 565 64.06 -25.35 -41.01
N ILE A 566 63.62 -25.36 -42.28
CA ILE A 566 62.25 -24.99 -42.66
C ILE A 566 61.21 -25.95 -42.05
N ILE A 567 61.49 -27.26 -42.02
CA ILE A 567 60.60 -28.25 -41.42
C ILE A 567 60.50 -28.06 -39.91
N GLU A 568 61.63 -27.82 -39.24
CA GLU A 568 61.69 -27.55 -37.80
C GLU A 568 61.00 -26.23 -37.43
N ASP A 569 61.22 -25.16 -38.20
CA ASP A 569 60.50 -23.88 -38.06
C ASP A 569 59.00 -24.06 -38.29
N GLY A 570 58.60 -24.82 -39.30
CA GLY A 570 57.21 -25.16 -39.55
C GLY A 570 56.57 -25.96 -38.41
N ALA A 571 57.32 -26.88 -37.78
CA ALA A 571 56.85 -27.63 -36.62
C ALA A 571 56.71 -26.74 -35.37
N ARG A 572 57.69 -25.86 -35.11
CA ARG A 572 57.61 -24.85 -34.04
C ARG A 572 56.41 -23.92 -34.22
N GLY A 573 56.22 -23.40 -35.44
CA GLY A 573 55.09 -22.54 -35.77
C GLY A 573 53.73 -23.23 -35.56
N LYS A 574 53.58 -24.49 -35.98
CA LYS A 574 52.37 -25.29 -35.72
C LYS A 574 52.12 -25.50 -34.22
N CYS A 575 53.17 -25.76 -33.43
CA CYS A 575 53.06 -25.91 -31.98
C CYS A 575 52.61 -24.62 -31.30
N MET A 576 53.15 -23.47 -31.71
CA MET A 576 52.71 -22.16 -31.21
C MET A 576 51.24 -21.88 -31.54
N LEU A 577 50.83 -22.06 -32.80
CA LEU A 577 49.45 -21.85 -33.23
C LEU A 577 48.46 -22.81 -32.53
N GLN A 578 48.89 -24.03 -32.23
CA GLN A 578 48.11 -24.97 -31.42
C GLN A 578 47.93 -24.44 -30.00
N GLY A 579 49.00 -23.96 -29.36
CA GLY A 579 48.93 -23.35 -28.02
C GLY A 579 48.01 -22.12 -27.97
N GLU A 580 48.12 -21.21 -28.94
CA GLU A 580 47.24 -20.04 -29.05
C GLU A 580 45.77 -20.43 -29.24
N ARG A 581 45.50 -21.49 -30.02
CA ARG A 581 44.15 -22.04 -30.19
C ARG A 581 43.62 -22.62 -28.88
N ASP A 582 44.42 -23.41 -28.18
CA ASP A 582 44.02 -24.03 -26.91
C ASP A 582 43.76 -22.96 -25.83
N ASP A 583 44.57 -21.90 -25.80
CA ASP A 583 44.36 -20.73 -24.93
C ASP A 583 43.10 -19.95 -25.30
N ALA A 584 42.84 -19.73 -26.60
CA ALA A 584 41.60 -19.09 -27.07
C ALA A 584 40.36 -19.92 -26.70
N VAL A 585 40.43 -21.24 -26.85
CA VAL A 585 39.36 -22.17 -26.43
C VAL A 585 39.16 -22.13 -24.92
N CYS A 586 40.25 -22.07 -24.13
CA CYS A 586 40.16 -21.93 -22.68
C CYS A 586 39.48 -20.61 -22.26
N ARG A 587 39.84 -19.49 -22.91
CA ARG A 587 39.18 -18.19 -22.70
C ARG A 587 37.70 -18.24 -23.08
N ALA A 588 37.36 -18.83 -24.22
CA ALA A 588 35.97 -18.99 -24.66
C ALA A 588 35.15 -19.83 -23.66
N LYS A 589 35.71 -20.93 -23.14
CA LYS A 589 35.05 -21.76 -22.11
C LYS A 589 34.82 -20.99 -20.81
N LYS A 590 35.78 -20.17 -20.36
CA LYS A 590 35.62 -19.32 -19.18
C LYS A 590 34.54 -18.25 -19.39
N ALA A 591 34.53 -17.61 -20.57
CA ALA A 591 33.52 -16.63 -20.93
C ALA A 591 32.11 -17.27 -20.99
N ALA A 592 31.98 -18.46 -21.58
CA ALA A 592 30.72 -19.20 -21.61
C ALA A 592 30.19 -19.50 -20.19
N LYS A 593 31.04 -20.01 -19.29
CA LYS A 593 30.66 -20.22 -17.88
C LYS A 593 30.23 -18.93 -17.18
N GLN A 594 30.85 -17.81 -17.52
CA GLN A 594 30.46 -16.50 -16.98
C GLN A 594 29.09 -16.06 -17.52
N VAL A 595 28.81 -16.29 -18.81
CA VAL A 595 27.50 -16.05 -19.42
C VAL A 595 26.43 -16.92 -18.77
N ASP A 596 26.71 -18.20 -18.53
CA ASP A 596 25.77 -19.12 -17.85
C ASP A 596 25.45 -18.63 -16.44
N LYS A 597 26.48 -18.22 -15.68
CA LYS A 597 26.31 -17.66 -14.33
C LYS A 597 25.48 -16.37 -14.34
N LEU A 598 25.76 -15.45 -15.25
CA LEU A 598 25.00 -14.20 -15.38
C LEU A 598 23.56 -14.46 -15.84
N SER A 599 23.35 -15.46 -16.71
CA SER A 599 22.03 -15.86 -17.17
C SER A 599 21.19 -16.47 -16.05
N ALA A 600 21.79 -17.31 -15.19
CA ALA A 600 21.15 -17.82 -13.99
C ALA A 600 20.77 -16.69 -13.02
N GLN A 601 21.69 -15.75 -12.75
CA GLN A 601 21.41 -14.59 -11.90
C GLN A 601 20.29 -13.70 -12.47
N LEU A 602 20.24 -13.52 -13.79
CA LEU A 602 19.16 -12.79 -14.44
C LEU A 602 17.82 -13.52 -14.31
N ALA A 603 17.81 -14.85 -14.41
CA ALA A 603 16.61 -15.66 -14.19
C ALA A 603 16.12 -15.53 -12.74
N ASP A 604 17.01 -15.63 -11.75
CA ASP A 604 16.69 -15.47 -10.33
C ASP A 604 16.17 -14.05 -10.02
N ALA A 605 16.77 -13.01 -10.62
CA ALA A 605 16.28 -11.65 -10.47
C ALA A 605 14.87 -11.49 -11.07
N ARG A 606 14.58 -12.14 -12.20
CA ARG A 606 13.25 -12.11 -12.82
C ARG A 606 12.20 -12.83 -11.98
N THR A 607 12.53 -13.96 -11.36
CA THR A 607 11.62 -14.67 -10.46
C THR A 607 11.33 -13.86 -9.20
N GLN A 608 12.36 -13.23 -8.60
CA GLN A 608 12.18 -12.31 -7.46
C GLN A 608 11.28 -11.11 -7.83
N ILE A 609 11.47 -10.51 -9.01
CA ILE A 609 10.59 -9.43 -9.49
C ILE A 609 9.15 -9.92 -9.66
N ALA A 610 8.93 -11.13 -10.17
CA ALA A 610 7.60 -11.70 -10.31
C ALA A 610 6.93 -11.95 -8.95
N GLU A 611 7.68 -12.45 -7.97
CA GLU A 611 7.22 -12.68 -6.60
C GLU A 611 6.85 -11.36 -5.90
N VAL A 612 7.69 -10.33 -5.99
CA VAL A 612 7.39 -9.00 -5.43
C VAL A 612 6.15 -8.39 -6.10
N LYS A 613 5.96 -8.59 -7.41
CA LYS A 613 4.75 -8.15 -8.11
C LYS A 613 3.50 -8.88 -7.63
N ALA A 614 3.58 -10.18 -7.36
CA ALA A 614 2.49 -10.95 -6.79
C ALA A 614 2.14 -10.46 -5.39
N GLN A 615 3.14 -10.27 -4.52
CA GLN A 615 2.96 -9.71 -3.17
C GLN A 615 2.34 -8.30 -3.21
N LEU A 616 2.73 -7.47 -4.18
CA LEU A 616 2.13 -6.15 -4.35
C LEU A 616 0.66 -6.24 -4.78
N ALA A 617 0.30 -7.19 -5.65
CA ALA A 617 -1.09 -7.42 -6.02
C ALA A 617 -1.92 -7.89 -4.82
N GLU A 618 -1.42 -8.85 -4.04
CA GLU A 618 -2.06 -9.30 -2.79
C GLU A 618 -2.24 -8.15 -1.79
N ALA A 619 -1.22 -7.30 -1.62
CA ALA A 619 -1.31 -6.12 -0.74
C ALA A 619 -2.40 -5.12 -1.19
N VAL A 620 -2.60 -4.96 -2.50
CA VAL A 620 -3.68 -4.14 -3.04
C VAL A 620 -5.04 -4.77 -2.75
N GLU A 621 -5.20 -6.08 -2.88
CA GLU A 621 -6.44 -6.80 -2.51
C GLU A 621 -6.76 -6.68 -1.02
N TYR A 622 -5.75 -6.84 -0.14
CA TYR A 622 -5.91 -6.62 1.29
C TYR A 622 -6.34 -5.18 1.60
N LYS A 623 -5.81 -4.19 0.87
CA LYS A 623 -6.24 -2.79 1.03
C LYS A 623 -7.69 -2.58 0.58
N ILE A 624 -8.10 -3.15 -0.55
CA ILE A 624 -9.48 -3.05 -1.05
C ILE A 624 -10.46 -3.65 -0.03
N THR A 625 -10.20 -4.88 0.40
CA THR A 625 -11.05 -5.57 1.39
C THR A 625 -11.10 -4.85 2.74
N ALA A 626 -9.99 -4.26 3.19
CA ALA A 626 -9.97 -3.43 4.40
C ALA A 626 -10.83 -2.16 4.24
N LEU A 627 -10.78 -1.50 3.09
CA LEU A 627 -11.61 -0.32 2.80
C LEU A 627 -13.10 -0.67 2.70
N GLU A 628 -13.44 -1.81 2.13
CA GLU A 628 -14.83 -2.31 2.10
C GLU A 628 -15.36 -2.62 3.50
N ARG A 629 -14.53 -3.26 4.35
CA ARG A 629 -14.86 -3.46 5.77
C ARG A 629 -15.03 -2.15 6.52
N ALA A 630 -14.17 -1.17 6.30
CA ALA A 630 -14.29 0.15 6.91
C ALA A 630 -15.60 0.84 6.51
N ARG A 631 -15.94 0.85 5.21
CA ARG A 631 -17.24 1.35 4.72
C ARG A 631 -18.42 0.62 5.38
N LYS A 632 -18.31 -0.70 5.55
CA LYS A 632 -19.38 -1.46 6.19
C LYS A 632 -19.54 -1.12 7.67
N ILE A 633 -18.44 -0.87 8.37
CA ILE A 633 -18.46 -0.39 9.75
C ILE A 633 -19.14 0.98 9.81
N ASP A 634 -18.78 1.91 8.92
CA ASP A 634 -19.39 3.25 8.88
C ASP A 634 -20.91 3.16 8.63
N GLU A 635 -21.35 2.33 7.67
CA GLU A 635 -22.78 2.06 7.44
C GLU A 635 -23.48 1.52 8.70
N LEU A 636 -22.90 0.51 9.35
CA LEU A 636 -23.49 -0.07 10.57
C LEU A 636 -23.50 0.94 11.73
N SER A 637 -22.46 1.76 11.86
CA SER A 637 -22.41 2.83 12.86
C SER A 637 -23.50 3.86 12.62
N THR A 638 -23.75 4.28 11.37
CA THR A 638 -24.87 5.18 11.06
C THR A 638 -26.23 4.56 11.41
N GLN A 639 -26.44 3.28 11.10
CA GLN A 639 -27.68 2.57 11.45
C GLN A 639 -27.87 2.46 12.96
N ILE A 640 -26.80 2.26 13.74
CA ILE A 640 -26.87 2.26 15.20
C ILE A 640 -27.30 3.63 15.72
N CYS A 641 -26.71 4.72 15.22
CA CYS A 641 -27.10 6.08 15.61
C CYS A 641 -28.59 6.35 15.31
N ASP A 642 -29.07 6.01 14.11
CA ASP A 642 -30.48 6.19 13.74
C ASP A 642 -31.43 5.39 14.66
N LEU A 643 -31.05 4.16 15.02
CA LEU A 643 -31.81 3.32 15.95
C LEU A 643 -31.78 3.85 17.39
N GLU A 644 -30.66 4.43 17.83
CA GLU A 644 -30.54 5.08 19.14
C GLU A 644 -31.42 6.33 19.21
N ASP A 645 -31.44 7.15 18.15
CA ASP A 645 -32.30 8.33 18.05
C ASP A 645 -33.78 7.92 18.06
N GLU A 646 -34.17 6.89 17.31
CA GLU A 646 -35.55 6.41 17.32
C GLU A 646 -35.96 5.83 18.69
N LYS A 647 -35.05 5.10 19.35
CA LYS A 647 -35.26 4.60 20.71
C LYS A 647 -35.49 5.75 21.70
N THR A 648 -34.67 6.82 21.65
CA THR A 648 -34.85 7.97 22.54
C THR A 648 -36.18 8.68 22.28
N ARG A 649 -36.58 8.81 21.01
CA ARG A 649 -37.88 9.36 20.60
C ARG A 649 -39.03 8.53 21.17
N LEU A 650 -39.03 7.22 20.99
CA LEU A 650 -40.09 6.33 21.49
C LEU A 650 -40.14 6.31 23.03
N LEU A 651 -38.98 6.33 23.71
CA LEU A 651 -38.93 6.44 25.17
C LEU A 651 -39.54 7.76 25.67
N SER A 652 -39.28 8.88 24.98
CA SER A 652 -39.90 10.17 25.33
C SER A 652 -41.42 10.15 25.17
N GLN A 653 -41.93 9.52 24.11
CA GLN A 653 -43.36 9.35 23.87
C GLN A 653 -44.01 8.47 24.95
N LEU A 654 -43.36 7.36 25.31
CA LEU A 654 -43.82 6.48 26.38
C LEU A 654 -43.91 7.22 27.72
N ASN A 655 -42.89 8.01 28.05
CA ASN A 655 -42.88 8.81 29.28
C ASN A 655 -43.99 9.87 29.27
N ALA A 656 -44.22 10.53 28.13
CA ALA A 656 -45.33 11.48 27.99
C ALA A 656 -46.70 10.78 28.17
N MET A 657 -46.88 9.58 27.63
CA MET A 657 -48.12 8.80 27.82
C MET A 657 -48.29 8.35 29.27
N LYS A 658 -47.22 7.91 29.94
CA LYS A 658 -47.25 7.59 31.38
C LYS A 658 -47.68 8.79 32.22
N GLU A 659 -47.14 9.98 31.95
CA GLU A 659 -47.48 11.20 32.69
C GLU A 659 -48.93 11.63 32.45
N ARG A 660 -49.43 11.50 31.20
CA ARG A 660 -50.85 11.70 30.89
C ARG A 660 -51.76 10.72 31.63
N MET A 661 -51.39 9.44 31.69
CA MET A 661 -52.16 8.44 32.45
C MET A 661 -52.15 8.73 33.95
N LYS A 662 -50.99 9.12 34.50
CA LYS A 662 -50.86 9.47 35.92
C LYS A 662 -51.71 10.68 36.28
N SER A 663 -51.62 11.77 35.52
CA SER A 663 -52.43 12.97 35.72
C SER A 663 -53.94 12.70 35.55
N ALA A 664 -54.34 11.86 34.58
CA ALA A 664 -55.73 11.43 34.43
C ALA A 664 -56.23 10.62 35.63
N CYS A 665 -55.39 9.71 36.17
CA CYS A 665 -55.71 8.93 37.36
C CYS A 665 -55.84 9.83 38.61
N GLU A 666 -54.92 10.76 38.82
CA GLU A 666 -54.96 11.73 39.93
C GLU A 666 -56.21 12.64 39.83
N SER A 667 -56.55 13.11 38.63
CA SER A 667 -57.77 13.90 38.39
C SER A 667 -59.04 13.10 38.73
N ASN A 668 -59.14 11.85 38.26
CA ASN A 668 -60.26 10.97 38.57
C ASN A 668 -60.35 10.65 40.07
N GLN A 669 -59.21 10.43 40.74
CA GLN A 669 -59.18 10.20 42.18
C GLN A 669 -59.64 11.43 42.95
N ASN A 670 -59.16 12.62 42.59
CA ASN A 670 -59.59 13.88 43.20
C ASN A 670 -61.10 14.12 43.01
N ARG A 671 -61.64 13.78 41.85
CA ARG A 671 -63.09 13.83 41.60
C ARG A 671 -63.83 12.83 42.49
N ARG A 672 -63.40 11.58 42.58
CA ARG A 672 -64.00 10.57 43.47
C ARG A 672 -64.00 11.03 44.93
N CYS A 673 -62.89 11.58 45.44
CA CYS A 673 -62.82 12.09 46.80
C CYS A 673 -63.79 13.26 47.03
N ARG A 674 -63.98 14.15 46.04
CA ARG A 674 -64.97 15.24 46.12
C ARG A 674 -66.40 14.71 46.12
N ASP A 675 -66.70 13.78 45.20
CA ASP A 675 -68.03 13.17 45.09
C ASP A 675 -68.37 12.40 46.38
N GLU A 676 -67.41 11.68 46.96
CA GLU A 676 -67.56 10.98 48.24
C GLU A 676 -67.78 11.94 49.41
N ALA A 677 -67.01 13.03 49.49
CA ALA A 677 -67.23 14.07 50.50
C ALA A 677 -68.64 14.70 50.39
N LEU A 678 -69.11 14.95 49.16
CA LEU A 678 -70.46 15.46 48.92
C LEU A 678 -71.53 14.44 49.33
N ILE A 679 -71.37 13.17 48.97
CA ILE A 679 -72.30 12.09 49.37
C ILE A 679 -72.36 11.97 50.89
N ASN A 680 -71.23 12.05 51.59
CA ASN A 680 -71.19 11.99 53.05
C ASN A 680 -71.90 13.20 53.67
N SER A 681 -71.68 14.42 53.16
CA SER A 681 -72.42 15.60 53.60
C SER A 681 -73.94 15.45 53.40
N LEU A 682 -74.36 14.92 52.25
CA LEU A 682 -75.78 14.67 51.99
C LEU A 682 -76.36 13.59 52.91
N ARG A 683 -75.59 12.55 53.23
CA ARG A 683 -75.99 11.52 54.20
C ARG A 683 -76.14 12.11 55.61
N ASP A 684 -75.25 13.00 56.02
CA ASP A 684 -75.33 13.70 57.30
C ASP A 684 -76.56 14.63 57.34
N ASP A 685 -76.85 15.32 56.24
CA ASP A 685 -78.04 16.17 56.09
C ASP A 685 -79.33 15.35 56.16
N VAL A 686 -79.40 14.21 55.47
CA VAL A 686 -80.54 13.28 55.54
C VAL A 686 -80.72 12.74 56.94
N SER A 687 -79.63 12.36 57.61
CA SER A 687 -79.67 11.86 58.99
C SER A 687 -80.17 12.94 59.95
N ARG A 688 -79.69 14.17 59.80
CA ARG A 688 -80.14 15.34 60.57
C ARG A 688 -81.62 15.66 60.33
N LEU A 689 -82.06 15.68 59.07
CA LEU A 689 -83.46 15.91 58.71
C LEU A 689 -84.36 14.80 59.25
N SER A 690 -83.90 13.54 59.23
CA SER A 690 -84.63 12.40 59.79
C SER A 690 -84.79 12.53 61.31
N ALA A 691 -83.73 12.96 62.01
CA ALA A 691 -83.79 13.23 63.45
C ALA A 691 -84.77 14.38 63.75
N GLN A 692 -84.71 15.49 63.01
CA GLN A 692 -85.65 16.60 63.16
C GLN A 692 -87.11 16.19 62.86
N LEU A 693 -87.31 15.35 61.85
CA LEU A 693 -88.63 14.80 61.53
C LEU A 693 -89.15 13.90 62.66
N SER A 694 -88.28 13.07 63.25
CA SER A 694 -88.62 12.25 64.42
C SER A 694 -89.04 13.13 65.61
N ASP A 695 -88.26 14.17 65.93
CA ASP A 695 -88.54 15.08 67.04
C ASP A 695 -89.86 15.84 66.85
N THR A 696 -90.11 16.35 65.65
CA THR A 696 -91.38 17.03 65.31
C THR A 696 -92.56 16.08 65.37
N ASN A 697 -92.40 14.84 64.90
CA ASN A 697 -93.44 13.81 64.99
C ASN A 697 -93.72 13.41 66.45
N GLN A 698 -92.69 13.29 67.30
CA GLN A 698 -92.86 13.06 68.73
C GLN A 698 -93.61 14.22 69.40
N ARG A 699 -93.27 15.47 69.06
CA ARG A 699 -93.98 16.66 69.54
C ARG A 699 -95.45 16.69 69.08
N LEU A 700 -95.72 16.31 67.84
CA LEU A 700 -97.09 16.18 67.32
C LEU A 700 -97.87 15.10 68.08
N SER A 701 -97.26 13.94 68.33
CA SER A 701 -97.88 12.87 69.13
C SER A 701 -98.20 13.34 70.56
N HIS A 702 -97.31 14.09 71.21
CA HIS A 702 -97.57 14.71 72.51
C HIS A 702 -98.72 15.73 72.47
N LEU A 703 -98.82 16.54 71.40
CA LEU A 703 -99.93 17.48 71.23
C LEU A 703 -101.25 16.75 70.97
N GLN A 704 -101.24 15.67 70.20
CA GLN A 704 -102.42 14.83 69.97
C GLN A 704 -102.87 14.13 71.25
N SER A 705 -101.93 13.63 72.06
CA SER A 705 -102.25 13.03 73.35
C SER A 705 -102.80 14.07 74.33
N PHE A 706 -102.21 15.27 74.38
CA PHE A 706 -102.73 16.41 75.15
C PHE A 706 -104.14 16.80 74.70
N ARG A 707 -104.36 16.99 73.40
CA ARG A 707 -105.68 17.26 72.80
C ARG A 707 -106.69 16.20 73.24
N THR A 708 -106.34 14.93 73.12
CA THR A 708 -107.21 13.80 73.50
C THR A 708 -107.49 13.78 75.00
N SER A 709 -106.53 14.20 75.83
CA SER A 709 -106.72 14.36 77.28
C SER A 709 -107.69 15.49 77.59
N VAL A 710 -107.49 16.68 77.02
CA VAL A 710 -108.39 17.84 77.19
C VAL A 710 -109.81 17.50 76.74
N ALA A 711 -109.95 16.88 75.55
CA ALA A 711 -111.23 16.44 75.01
C ALA A 711 -111.92 15.43 75.93
N ARG A 712 -111.18 14.50 76.54
CA ARG A 712 -111.72 13.57 77.54
C ARG A 712 -112.15 14.28 78.82
N THR A 713 -111.31 15.16 79.39
CA THR A 713 -111.58 15.89 80.64
C THR A 713 -112.79 16.81 80.51
N LEU A 714 -112.97 17.45 79.35
CA LEU A 714 -114.12 18.31 79.07
C LEU A 714 -115.36 17.54 78.60
N HIS A 715 -115.26 16.22 78.36
CA HIS A 715 -116.30 15.40 77.72
C HIS A 715 -116.69 15.86 76.30
N LEU A 716 -115.72 16.36 75.53
CA LEU A 716 -115.89 16.94 74.20
C LEU A 716 -115.03 16.20 73.16
N ARG A 717 -115.31 14.91 72.95
CA ARG A 717 -114.42 14.02 72.18
C ARG A 717 -114.36 14.33 70.68
N ASP A 718 -115.41 14.92 70.10
CA ASP A 718 -115.57 15.07 68.65
C ASP A 718 -115.60 16.52 68.16
N LEU A 719 -115.10 17.48 68.95
CA LEU A 719 -115.06 18.88 68.53
C LEU A 719 -113.79 19.21 67.71
N PRO A 720 -113.88 20.20 66.78
CA PRO A 720 -112.72 20.82 66.17
C PRO A 720 -111.77 21.38 67.22
N GLU A 721 -110.47 21.40 66.92
CA GLU A 721 -109.44 21.86 67.86
C GLU A 721 -109.63 23.31 68.30
N THR A 722 -110.10 24.16 67.38
CA THR A 722 -110.44 25.56 67.65
C THR A 722 -111.49 25.69 68.73
N ASP A 723 -112.52 24.83 68.71
CA ASP A 723 -113.64 24.88 69.66
C ASP A 723 -113.24 24.28 71.00
N LEU A 724 -112.45 23.21 70.98
CA LEU A 724 -111.87 22.62 72.18
C LEU A 724 -110.98 23.62 72.91
N LEU A 725 -110.13 24.36 72.17
CA LEU A 725 -109.29 25.43 72.70
C LEU A 725 -110.11 26.58 73.25
N HIS A 726 -111.12 27.08 72.52
CA HIS A 726 -111.98 28.15 73.01
C HIS A 726 -112.70 27.75 74.31
N ARG A 727 -113.17 26.50 74.40
CA ARG A 727 -113.84 26.00 75.63
C ARG A 727 -112.87 25.78 76.78
N LEU A 728 -111.67 25.23 76.52
CA LEU A 728 -110.62 25.14 77.53
C LEU A 728 -110.21 26.52 78.01
N GLN A 729 -110.08 27.50 77.11
CA GLN A 729 -109.73 28.86 77.44
C GLN A 729 -110.84 29.55 78.24
N ALA A 730 -112.10 29.35 77.89
CA ALA A 730 -113.24 29.81 78.70
C ALA A 730 -113.24 29.15 80.09
N LEU A 731 -112.93 27.86 80.20
CA LEU A 731 -112.80 27.16 81.49
C LEU A 731 -111.62 27.69 82.31
N CYS A 732 -110.46 27.92 81.70
CA CYS A 732 -109.30 28.51 82.34
C CYS A 732 -109.59 29.94 82.80
N SER A 733 -110.24 30.77 81.97
CA SER A 733 -110.68 32.12 82.34
C SER A 733 -111.68 32.09 83.47
N ALA A 734 -112.67 31.20 83.43
CA ALA A 734 -113.65 31.02 84.51
C ALA A 734 -112.99 30.50 85.79
N HIS A 735 -112.02 29.58 85.70
CA HIS A 735 -111.25 29.13 86.85
C HIS A 735 -110.35 30.23 87.39
N GLN A 736 -109.78 31.09 86.54
CA GLN A 736 -108.98 32.24 86.96
C GLN A 736 -109.86 33.28 87.65
N GLU A 737 -111.05 33.60 87.11
CA GLU A 737 -112.05 34.45 87.75
C GLU A 737 -112.54 33.85 89.07
N PHE A 738 -112.85 32.55 89.10
CA PHE A 738 -113.22 31.84 90.33
C PHE A 738 -112.09 31.85 91.36
N THR A 739 -110.84 31.64 90.94
CA THR A 739 -109.67 31.71 91.83
C THR A 739 -109.49 33.12 92.37
N LEU A 740 -109.70 34.16 91.54
CA LEU A 740 -109.67 35.55 91.97
C LEU A 740 -110.85 35.90 92.90
N LEU A 741 -112.03 35.32 92.67
CA LEU A 741 -113.21 35.43 93.53
C LEU A 741 -113.01 34.70 94.86
N SER A 742 -112.47 33.47 94.87
CA SER A 742 -112.07 32.75 96.08
C SER A 742 -111.06 33.54 96.89
N LYS A 743 -110.06 34.16 96.25
CA LYS A 743 -109.13 35.08 96.92
C LYS A 743 -109.84 36.34 97.46
N ARG A 744 -110.90 36.84 96.82
CA ARG A 744 -111.70 37.98 97.32
C ARG A 744 -112.65 37.59 98.47
N TYR A 745 -113.17 36.36 98.49
CA TYR A 745 -113.99 35.84 99.58
C TYR A 745 -113.15 35.38 100.80
N GLU A 746 -111.91 34.93 100.59
CA GLU A 746 -110.92 34.79 101.67
C GLU A 746 -110.61 36.14 102.34
N THR A 747 -110.72 37.25 101.62
CA THR A 747 -110.49 38.61 102.17
C THR A 747 -111.74 39.31 102.73
N ALA A 748 -112.93 38.68 102.72
CA ALA A 748 -114.19 39.33 103.12
C ALA A 748 -115.10 38.47 104.03
N SER A 749 -114.53 37.65 104.91
CA SER A 749 -115.25 36.95 105.99
C SER A 749 -114.59 37.23 107.35
N PRO A 750 -115.34 37.72 108.38
CA PRO A 750 -114.79 38.13 109.67
C PRO A 750 -114.95 37.01 110.72
N VAL A 751 -114.10 35.98 110.70
CA VAL A 751 -113.92 35.07 111.85
C VAL A 751 -112.47 34.57 111.89
N GLY A 752 -111.76 35.01 112.92
CA GLY A 752 -110.89 34.18 113.77
C GLY A 752 -109.69 33.49 113.13
N ASP A 753 -108.52 34.06 113.38
CA ASP A 753 -107.24 33.36 113.45
C ASP A 753 -107.38 32.02 114.20
N HIS A 754 -107.09 30.91 113.52
CA HIS A 754 -106.51 29.75 114.19
C HIS A 754 -105.59 28.97 113.24
N PRO A 755 -104.29 28.84 113.59
CA PRO A 755 -103.37 27.98 112.87
C PRO A 755 -103.66 26.54 113.28
N CYS A 756 -104.23 25.75 112.37
CA CYS A 756 -104.31 24.31 112.52
C CYS A 756 -103.41 23.62 111.48
N PRO A 757 -102.39 22.87 111.94
CA PRO A 757 -101.44 22.16 111.09
C PRO A 757 -102.02 20.81 110.69
N ARG A 758 -101.88 20.40 109.42
CA ARG A 758 -101.83 18.99 108.99
C ARG A 758 -101.56 18.88 107.49
N PHE A 759 -100.40 18.34 107.13
CA PHE A 759 -100.09 16.92 106.90
C PHE A 759 -100.35 16.54 105.45
N ASP A 760 -99.36 16.78 104.59
CA ASP A 760 -98.84 15.78 103.65
C ASP A 760 -97.58 16.37 103.01
N ASP A 761 -96.48 16.18 103.72
CA ASP A 761 -95.20 15.97 103.06
C ASP A 761 -94.93 14.47 103.19
N PRO A 762 -94.95 13.71 102.09
CA PRO A 762 -94.17 12.50 102.04
C PRO A 762 -93.24 12.46 100.82
N VAL A 763 -91.95 12.57 101.17
CA VAL A 763 -90.86 11.66 100.80
C VAL A 763 -90.36 11.71 99.35
N PRO A 764 -89.08 12.07 99.12
CA PRO A 764 -88.42 11.85 97.84
C PRO A 764 -88.10 10.36 97.66
N PRO A 765 -88.28 9.75 96.48
CA PRO A 765 -87.64 8.48 96.22
C PRO A 765 -86.13 8.69 96.12
N SER A 766 -85.45 8.04 97.06
CA SER A 766 -84.03 7.83 97.13
C SER A 766 -83.44 7.35 95.81
N SER A 767 -82.45 8.08 95.30
CA SER A 767 -81.45 7.56 94.37
C SER A 767 -80.23 7.10 95.16
N HIS A 768 -80.21 5.82 95.56
CA HIS A 768 -78.98 5.13 95.94
C HIS A 768 -78.99 3.68 95.45
N CYS A 769 -78.47 3.49 94.24
CA CYS A 769 -77.35 2.57 94.01
C CYS A 769 -76.27 3.35 93.24
N ARG A 770 -75.25 3.80 93.99
CA ARG A 770 -73.87 4.06 93.55
C ARG A 770 -73.17 2.69 93.39
N PRO A 771 -71.93 2.53 92.83
CA PRO A 771 -70.88 3.54 92.51
C PRO A 771 -70.12 3.22 91.18
N PRO A 772 -68.88 3.71 90.90
CA PRO A 772 -68.14 4.96 91.27
C PRO A 772 -67.68 5.72 89.97
N ARG A 773 -67.52 7.06 89.81
CA ARG A 773 -66.74 8.15 90.48
C ARG A 773 -65.26 7.80 90.70
N ASP A 774 -64.23 8.53 90.31
CA ASP A 774 -63.93 9.95 90.02
C ASP A 774 -62.60 9.92 89.18
N LEU A 775 -62.03 10.96 88.55
CA LEU A 775 -61.72 12.33 88.98
C LEU A 775 -61.38 13.19 87.74
N SER A 776 -61.98 14.39 87.68
CA SER A 776 -61.50 15.58 86.94
C SER A 776 -60.24 16.16 87.63
N PRO A 777 -59.45 17.10 87.05
CA PRO A 777 -59.87 18.46 86.65
C PRO A 777 -59.33 18.92 85.26
N GLU A 778 -60.08 19.72 84.49
CA GLU A 778 -59.99 21.21 84.36
C GLU A 778 -58.56 21.72 84.05
N SER A 779 -58.27 22.59 83.07
CA SER A 779 -59.02 23.67 82.44
C SER A 779 -58.21 24.28 81.28
N MET A 780 -58.88 25.09 80.46
CA MET A 780 -58.37 26.23 79.66
C MET A 780 -57.84 26.04 78.22
N HIS A 781 -58.68 26.55 77.31
CA HIS A 781 -58.40 27.51 76.23
C HIS A 781 -57.70 27.12 74.91
N ARG A 782 -58.44 27.48 73.84
CA ARG A 782 -58.07 28.06 72.54
C ARG A 782 -57.42 27.18 71.45
N HIS A 783 -58.17 27.07 70.34
CA HIS A 783 -57.80 27.47 68.96
C HIS A 783 -56.28 27.58 68.69
N THR A 784 -55.67 26.90 67.71
CA THR A 784 -55.98 26.90 66.27
C THR A 784 -55.13 25.85 65.52
N THR A 785 -55.58 25.52 64.30
CA THR A 785 -54.81 25.30 63.05
C THR A 785 -53.97 24.02 62.83
N THR A 786 -54.41 23.31 61.78
CA THR A 786 -53.63 22.75 60.64
C THR A 786 -52.56 21.70 60.91
N GLY A 787 -52.63 20.59 60.17
CA GLY A 787 -51.43 19.80 59.88
C GLY A 787 -51.71 18.36 59.48
N SER A 788 -51.81 18.15 58.17
CA SER A 788 -51.88 16.86 57.49
C SER A 788 -50.77 15.88 57.92
N GLY A 789 -51.15 14.63 58.20
CA GLY A 789 -50.22 13.52 58.39
C GLY A 789 -50.21 12.62 57.15
N HIS A 790 -49.11 12.66 56.39
CA HIS A 790 -48.76 11.64 55.42
C HIS A 790 -47.33 11.17 55.69
N HIS A 791 -47.22 9.89 56.02
CA HIS A 791 -46.00 9.11 55.95
C HIS A 791 -45.63 8.88 54.49
N HIS A 792 -44.40 9.25 54.11
CA HIS A 792 -43.71 8.67 52.97
C HIS A 792 -42.24 8.46 53.33
N ASP A 793 -41.82 7.21 53.27
CA ASP A 793 -40.43 6.78 53.22
C ASP A 793 -39.80 7.21 51.88
N HIS A 794 -38.66 7.89 51.95
CA HIS A 794 -37.72 7.98 50.83
C HIS A 794 -36.29 7.76 51.35
N ALA A 795 -35.65 6.72 50.82
CA ALA A 795 -34.22 6.48 50.92
C ALA A 795 -33.47 7.42 49.97
N HIS A 796 -32.46 8.13 50.49
CA HIS A 796 -31.48 8.87 49.70
C HIS A 796 -30.08 8.31 49.91
N SER A 797 -29.43 8.05 48.77
CA SER A 797 -28.03 7.69 48.60
C SER A 797 -27.13 8.92 48.78
N HIS A 798 -26.12 8.84 49.64
CA HIS A 798 -25.09 9.87 49.83
C HIS A 798 -23.86 9.58 48.94
N GLY A 799 -23.53 10.52 48.06
CA GLY A 799 -22.20 10.68 47.48
C GLY A 799 -21.49 11.86 48.18
N HIS A 800 -20.26 11.65 48.64
CA HIS A 800 -19.41 12.70 49.20
C HIS A 800 -18.15 12.87 48.36
N THR A 801 -18.00 14.07 47.83
CA THR A 801 -16.76 14.66 47.32
C THR A 801 -16.09 15.48 48.42
N HIS A 802 -14.76 15.42 48.55
CA HIS A 802 -13.97 16.53 49.10
C HIS A 802 -12.54 16.54 48.52
N SER A 803 -12.17 17.72 48.03
CA SER A 803 -10.81 18.24 47.78
C SER A 803 -10.05 18.40 49.12
N THR A 804 -8.72 18.53 49.24
CA THR A 804 -7.80 19.52 48.63
C THR A 804 -6.35 19.32 49.15
N LEU A 805 -5.35 19.75 48.36
CA LEU A 805 -4.08 20.45 48.73
C LEU A 805 -2.79 19.76 49.28
N HIS A 806 -1.74 19.89 48.45
CA HIS A 806 -0.29 20.14 48.64
C HIS A 806 0.48 19.79 49.93
N GLY A 807 1.68 19.21 49.76
CA GLY A 807 2.78 19.31 50.73
C GLY A 807 4.03 18.48 50.42
N ARG A 808 5.17 19.15 50.28
CA ARG A 808 6.50 18.72 49.82
C ARG A 808 7.33 17.92 50.86
N HIS A 809 8.35 17.22 50.33
CA HIS A 809 9.68 16.90 50.89
C HIS A 809 10.01 15.52 51.51
N GLN A 810 11.10 14.96 50.94
CA GLN A 810 12.30 14.37 51.57
C GLN A 810 12.54 12.85 51.47
N ARG A 811 13.53 12.54 50.62
CA ARG A 811 14.55 11.48 50.67
C ARG A 811 14.44 10.44 51.80
N GLN A 812 14.55 9.16 51.44
CA GLN A 812 15.75 8.36 51.77
C GLN A 812 15.88 7.08 50.93
N ARG A 813 17.13 6.81 50.53
CA ARG A 813 17.64 5.57 49.94
C ARG A 813 17.40 4.37 50.86
N SER A 814 17.26 3.17 50.28
CA SER A 814 17.99 1.98 50.73
C SER A 814 18.13 0.95 49.60
N LYS A 815 19.38 0.49 49.41
CA LYS A 815 19.80 -0.59 48.50
C LYS A 815 19.88 -1.89 49.29
N SER A 816 19.60 -3.03 48.65
CA SER A 816 20.15 -4.37 48.97
C SER A 816 19.57 -5.37 47.94
N ARG A 817 20.23 -5.76 46.86
CA ARG A 817 21.42 -6.64 46.69
C ARG A 817 21.06 -8.14 46.58
N ASP A 818 21.30 -8.65 45.36
CA ASP A 818 21.71 -9.99 44.89
C ASP A 818 21.09 -11.27 45.45
N LYS A 819 20.64 -12.12 44.50
CA LYS A 819 21.14 -13.50 44.35
C LYS A 819 20.88 -14.04 42.93
N ARG A 820 21.97 -14.32 42.20
CA ARG A 820 22.05 -15.23 41.03
C ARG A 820 22.55 -16.59 41.52
N LEU A 821 22.04 -17.68 40.94
CA LEU A 821 22.72 -18.96 40.59
C LEU A 821 21.79 -19.66 39.55
N HIS A 822 22.20 -19.92 38.29
CA HIS A 822 22.84 -21.16 37.76
C HIS A 822 21.96 -22.42 38.00
N ASP A 823 21.68 -23.35 37.07
CA ASP A 823 22.36 -23.81 35.86
C ASP A 823 21.39 -24.61 34.93
N GLU A 824 21.85 -24.85 33.70
CA GLU A 824 21.28 -25.66 32.62
C GLU A 824 21.14 -27.18 32.92
N CYS A 825 20.22 -27.85 32.20
CA CYS A 825 20.45 -29.22 31.72
C CYS A 825 19.60 -29.58 30.49
N PHE A 826 20.26 -30.32 29.60
CA PHE A 826 19.93 -30.87 28.28
C PHE A 826 18.84 -31.96 28.27
N ASP A 827 18.12 -32.08 27.14
CA ASP A 827 18.08 -33.27 26.26
C ASP A 827 17.25 -32.94 24.99
N SER A 828 17.77 -32.99 23.76
CA SER A 828 18.19 -34.14 22.92
C SER A 828 17.06 -34.66 22.00
N ASP A 829 17.41 -34.65 20.71
CA ASP A 829 17.08 -35.62 19.66
C ASP A 829 15.88 -35.48 18.68
N VAL A 830 16.28 -35.19 17.43
CA VAL A 830 16.08 -35.98 16.19
C VAL A 830 14.70 -35.98 15.53
N HIS A 831 14.56 -35.14 14.50
CA HIS A 831 13.65 -35.39 13.38
C HIS A 831 14.34 -36.26 12.31
N ARG A 832 13.77 -37.45 12.08
CA ARG A 832 14.08 -38.38 10.98
C ARG A 832 13.07 -38.17 9.83
N LEU A 833 13.57 -38.30 8.61
CA LEU A 833 12.90 -38.17 7.30
C LEU A 833 11.52 -38.87 7.19
N HIS A 834 10.64 -38.31 6.36
CA HIS A 834 9.81 -39.09 5.45
C HIS A 834 9.52 -38.37 4.12
N HIS A 835 9.87 -39.03 3.02
CA HIS A 835 9.48 -38.72 1.63
C HIS A 835 8.10 -39.34 1.31
N GLY A 836 7.26 -38.59 0.58
CA GLY A 836 6.60 -38.96 -0.69
C GLY A 836 5.53 -40.07 -0.75
N CYS A 837 4.33 -39.70 -1.22
CA CYS A 837 3.48 -40.39 -2.22
C CYS A 837 2.20 -39.54 -2.44
N LYS A 838 1.94 -38.98 -3.63
CA LYS A 838 1.37 -39.54 -4.89
C LYS A 838 -0.17 -39.46 -4.96
N ASP A 839 -0.64 -38.75 -6.00
CA ASP A 839 -2.01 -38.66 -6.51
C ASP A 839 -2.64 -40.02 -6.90
N PRO A 840 -3.98 -40.08 -7.07
CA PRO A 840 -4.61 -39.91 -8.40
C PRO A 840 -5.91 -39.07 -8.34
N LEU A 841 -6.22 -38.14 -9.26
CA LEU A 841 -6.70 -38.23 -10.66
C LEU A 841 -8.13 -38.83 -10.89
N LEU A 842 -8.97 -37.98 -11.55
CA LEU A 842 -10.20 -38.21 -12.36
C LEU A 842 -11.55 -38.39 -11.61
N SER A 843 -12.72 -37.89 -12.04
CA SER A 843 -13.18 -37.19 -13.27
C SER A 843 -14.62 -36.68 -13.10
N ASN A 844 -14.98 -35.63 -13.83
CA ASN A 844 -16.34 -35.17 -14.16
C ASN A 844 -17.23 -36.29 -14.76
N ASN A 845 -18.54 -36.25 -14.50
CA ASN A 845 -19.57 -36.38 -15.54
C ASN A 845 -20.96 -35.91 -15.09
N SER A 846 -21.66 -35.35 -16.06
CA SER A 846 -22.98 -34.72 -16.09
C SER A 846 -24.12 -35.68 -16.47
N ALA A 847 -25.36 -35.20 -16.32
CA ALA A 847 -26.67 -35.75 -16.75
C ALA A 847 -27.32 -36.73 -15.75
N GLY A 848 -28.62 -36.71 -15.47
CA GLY A 848 -29.74 -35.92 -15.98
C GLY A 848 -31.05 -36.48 -15.37
N SER A 849 -32.01 -35.56 -15.16
CA SER A 849 -33.47 -35.71 -15.17
C SER A 849 -34.07 -37.12 -15.33
N CYS A 850 -34.99 -37.50 -14.42
CA CYS A 850 -36.23 -38.25 -14.69
C CYS A 850 -37.22 -38.01 -13.52
N ASP A 851 -38.36 -37.39 -13.84
CA ASP A 851 -39.62 -37.49 -13.09
C ASP A 851 -40.09 -38.96 -13.06
N GLU A 852 -40.79 -39.36 -12.00
CA GLU A 852 -42.19 -39.82 -12.09
C GLU A 852 -42.70 -40.31 -10.72
N ASP A 853 -43.93 -39.90 -10.47
CA ASP A 853 -44.85 -40.30 -9.41
C ASP A 853 -44.99 -41.82 -9.26
N TYR A 854 -45.30 -42.30 -8.05
CA TYR A 854 -46.42 -43.25 -7.87
C TYR A 854 -46.86 -43.27 -6.40
N ASP A 855 -48.03 -42.70 -6.19
CA ASP A 855 -48.88 -42.85 -5.02
C ASP A 855 -49.62 -44.20 -5.12
N PHE A 856 -49.62 -45.04 -4.06
CA PHE A 856 -50.80 -45.85 -3.75
C PHE A 856 -50.79 -46.37 -2.29
N LYS A 857 -51.82 -45.91 -1.59
CA LYS A 857 -52.32 -46.33 -0.28
C LYS A 857 -52.71 -47.82 -0.20
N SER A 858 -52.83 -48.24 1.06
CA SER A 858 -53.65 -49.34 1.62
C SER A 858 -52.94 -50.70 1.62
N LYS A 859 -52.92 -51.46 2.73
CA LYS A 859 -54.03 -51.73 3.65
C LYS A 859 -53.51 -52.55 4.85
N TYR A 860 -54.14 -52.37 6.02
CA TYR A 860 -54.10 -53.22 7.23
C TYR A 860 -52.77 -53.34 7.99
N ILE A 861 -52.64 -52.64 9.13
CA ILE A 861 -53.04 -53.07 10.49
C ILE A 861 -53.30 -51.82 11.32
#